data_AF-A0A9P1EAM9-F1
#
_entry.id   AF-A0A9P1EAM9-F1
#
_cell.length_a   1.000
_cell.length_b   1.000
_cell.length_c   1.000
_cell.angle_alpha   90.00
_cell.angle_beta   90.00
_cell.angle_gamma   90.00
#
_symmetry.space_group_name_H-M   'P 1'
#
loop_
_entity.id
_entity.type
_entity.pdbx_description
1 polymer ?
#
loop_
_entity_poly.entity_id
_entity_poly.type
_entity_poly.pdbx_seq_one_letter_code
_entity_poly.pdbx_strand_id
1 'polypeptide(L)'
;MTETCSGLVGRRHLCSIPATTASDIASSAIILSSKIEPGVSIGEDSLIYNSSISGAIRIGSQSIIVGLNVQMSGNRTSQEQFTFLLPDRHCLWEVPLVVNKERVIVYCGLHDNPKILLSKDGTFCGKPWRKILDDSGIQETDLWSSDEKCLWSAKLFPVIPYFDMLRLAKWIMGLENLKSEAAFCYSLWKRSRRLSLEELHRSIDFLHMCLELNIHQADIVTGIVKSCIDFGLLGRNLYQLCEEIVHKDEASGVEICEGFLKMCPKLHAEHSQLLLPRSRAYQVNVDLLRVCGKEKMAFELEHRVCAAVAEETAAAAKYGSEESENILGCILKDSNLSRKVKIELPVRVDFVGGWSDTPPWSLERAGCVLNMAITLGGSCLPIGTTIETSKETGVVIRDDIGNFLHINDLSTISPPFESGDPFRLVKCALLVTGIVKHKDLGLEIRTWSHVPRGSGLGTSSILAAAVVKAILQLSGGDESNKNVTRLVLVLEQIMGTGGGWQDQIGGLYPGIKFTTSFPGTPLRLQVIPLLTSPQVVQELQQRLLVVFTGQVRLAHQVLQKVVTRYLQRDNLLISSIKRLTELAKAGREELMSGNIDELGEIMAEAWRLHQELDPFCSNEYVDNLFAFCDPFCCGYKLVGAGGGGFALLLAKTRESADEMRRLLVLVSGFHVHIYNWEIFMQN
;
A
#
# COMPACT_ATOMS: atom_id res chain seq x y z
N MET A 1 6.23 -26.06 12.76
CA MET A 1 7.32 -25.32 13.43
C MET A 1 7.57 -24.07 12.62
N THR A 2 7.66 -22.95 13.32
CA THR A 2 7.63 -21.56 12.86
C THR A 2 8.76 -21.21 11.89
N GLU A 3 8.44 -20.99 10.61
CA GLU A 3 9.32 -20.19 9.76
C GLU A 3 9.20 -18.74 10.19
N THR A 4 10.31 -18.27 10.74
CA THR A 4 10.55 -16.92 11.21
C THR A 4 10.22 -15.90 10.12
N CYS A 5 9.45 -14.89 10.51
CA CYS A 5 9.22 -13.64 9.79
C CYS A 5 10.56 -12.89 9.61
N SER A 6 11.44 -13.37 8.72
CA SER A 6 12.64 -12.65 8.31
C SER A 6 12.19 -11.57 7.33
N GLY A 7 11.82 -10.40 7.87
CA GLY A 7 11.66 -9.22 7.03
C GLY A 7 12.97 -8.99 6.26
N LEU A 8 12.91 -9.04 4.93
CA LEU A 8 14.03 -8.67 4.08
C LEU A 8 14.32 -7.18 4.33
N VAL A 9 15.34 -6.87 5.13
CA VAL A 9 15.82 -5.50 5.27
C VAL A 9 16.40 -5.09 3.92
N GLY A 10 15.75 -4.13 3.26
CA GLY A 10 16.26 -3.59 2.00
C GLY A 10 17.69 -3.08 2.18
N ARG A 11 18.57 -3.35 1.20
CA ARG A 11 19.98 -2.94 1.24
C ARG A 11 20.18 -1.42 1.36
N ARG A 12 19.14 -0.64 1.11
CA ARG A 12 19.12 0.83 1.25
C ARG A 12 17.88 1.21 2.04
N HIS A 13 18.04 1.60 3.29
CA HIS A 13 16.92 1.93 4.17
C HIS A 13 17.23 3.18 4.98
N LEU A 14 16.24 4.09 5.06
CA LEU A 14 16.38 5.39 5.73
C LEU A 14 17.70 6.08 5.39
N CYS A 15 18.03 6.19 4.11
CA CYS A 15 19.30 6.75 3.67
C CYS A 15 19.10 7.86 2.65
N SER A 16 20.01 8.83 2.68
CA SER A 16 20.15 9.87 1.65
C SER A 16 21.38 9.54 0.83
N ILE A 17 21.22 9.30 -0.47
CA ILE A 17 22.28 8.88 -1.38
C ILE A 17 22.19 9.79 -2.61
N PRO A 18 23.31 10.28 -3.16
CA PRO A 18 23.28 11.14 -4.34
C PRO A 18 22.89 10.34 -5.59
N ALA A 19 22.65 11.05 -6.69
CA ALA A 19 22.42 10.42 -7.99
C ALA A 19 23.60 9.50 -8.37
N THR A 20 23.32 8.41 -9.08
CA THR A 20 24.31 7.35 -9.42
C THR A 20 25.52 7.86 -10.20
N THR A 21 25.43 9.02 -10.86
CA THR A 21 26.54 9.63 -11.59
C THR A 21 27.52 10.39 -10.69
N ALA A 22 27.15 10.64 -9.44
CA ALA A 22 27.90 11.48 -8.51
C ALA A 22 28.68 10.70 -7.44
N SER A 23 28.50 9.39 -7.33
CA SER A 23 29.19 8.52 -6.37
C SER A 23 29.26 7.09 -6.88
N ASP A 24 30.34 6.39 -6.55
CA ASP A 24 30.57 5.01 -7.00
C ASP A 24 30.23 4.03 -5.88
N ILE A 25 28.97 3.61 -5.81
CA ILE A 25 28.44 2.77 -4.75
C ILE A 25 28.01 1.43 -5.33
N ALA A 26 28.67 0.35 -4.91
CA ALA A 26 28.35 -1.00 -5.31
C ALA A 26 26.86 -1.35 -5.03
N SER A 27 26.27 -2.16 -5.92
CA SER A 27 24.87 -2.58 -5.80
C SER A 27 24.62 -3.56 -4.63
N SER A 28 25.67 -4.25 -4.18
CA SER A 28 25.64 -5.15 -3.01
C SER A 28 25.85 -4.43 -1.68
N ALA A 29 26.33 -3.19 -1.68
CA ALA A 29 26.54 -2.42 -0.46
C ALA A 29 25.23 -2.18 0.31
N ILE A 30 25.31 -2.29 1.63
CA ILE A 30 24.20 -2.12 2.57
C ILE A 30 24.35 -0.76 3.25
N ILE A 31 23.40 0.14 3.06
CA ILE A 31 23.41 1.49 3.61
C ILE A 31 22.12 1.72 4.40
N LEU A 32 22.28 1.88 5.72
CA LEU A 32 21.18 1.94 6.67
C LEU A 32 21.32 3.21 7.53
N SER A 33 20.23 3.98 7.64
CA SER A 33 20.18 5.18 8.50
C SER A 33 21.35 6.15 8.26
N SER A 34 21.77 6.33 7.01
CA SER A 34 23.02 7.02 6.69
C SER A 34 22.84 8.06 5.58
N LYS A 35 23.62 9.14 5.64
CA LYS A 35 23.73 10.18 4.61
C LYS A 35 25.05 10.03 3.87
N ILE A 36 24.99 9.84 2.56
CA ILE A 36 26.14 9.82 1.66
C ILE A 36 26.07 11.07 0.79
N GLU A 37 27.17 11.81 0.68
CA GLU A 37 27.26 12.96 -0.23
C GLU A 37 28.00 12.59 -1.53
N PRO A 38 27.88 13.42 -2.60
CA PRO A 38 28.66 13.24 -3.83
C PRO A 38 30.17 13.08 -3.59
N GLY A 39 30.82 12.23 -4.39
CA GLY A 39 32.27 11.97 -4.34
C GLY A 39 32.70 10.79 -3.46
N VAL A 40 31.76 10.11 -2.78
CA VAL A 40 32.04 8.91 -1.97
C VAL A 40 32.07 7.66 -2.84
N SER A 41 32.96 6.72 -2.52
CA SER A 41 33.01 5.38 -3.14
C SER A 41 32.85 4.28 -2.10
N ILE A 42 32.01 3.28 -2.37
CA ILE A 42 31.71 2.16 -1.47
C ILE A 42 31.79 0.85 -2.25
N GLY A 43 32.70 -0.03 -1.81
CA GLY A 43 32.94 -1.36 -2.37
C GLY A 43 31.83 -2.37 -2.07
N GLU A 44 31.99 -3.56 -2.64
CA GLU A 44 30.99 -4.64 -2.58
C GLU A 44 30.82 -5.18 -1.16
N ASP A 45 29.60 -5.59 -0.82
CA ASP A 45 29.26 -6.25 0.45
C ASP A 45 29.66 -5.46 1.72
N SER A 46 29.84 -4.15 1.61
CA SER A 46 30.14 -3.27 2.73
C SER A 46 28.87 -2.78 3.43
N LEU A 47 28.93 -2.59 4.76
CA LEU A 47 27.84 -2.11 5.59
C LEU A 47 28.14 -0.71 6.12
N ILE A 48 27.28 0.26 5.82
CA ILE A 48 27.31 1.61 6.39
C ILE A 48 26.07 1.79 7.25
N TYR A 49 26.27 2.09 8.53
CA TYR A 49 25.20 2.25 9.50
C TYR A 49 25.33 3.56 10.29
N ASN A 50 24.23 4.29 10.41
CA ASN A 50 24.14 5.51 11.22
C ASN A 50 25.27 6.52 10.97
N SER A 51 25.65 6.71 9.70
CA SER A 51 26.84 7.49 9.32
C SER A 51 26.51 8.63 8.36
N SER A 52 27.19 9.75 8.51
CA SER A 52 27.19 10.88 7.56
C SER A 52 28.56 10.99 6.91
N ILE A 53 28.64 10.65 5.62
CA ILE A 53 29.90 10.54 4.89
C ILE A 53 29.91 11.58 3.77
N SER A 54 30.84 12.53 3.86
CA SER A 54 31.08 13.56 2.83
C SER A 54 32.52 13.58 2.35
N GLY A 55 32.74 14.22 1.19
CA GLY A 55 34.05 14.39 0.58
C GLY A 55 34.58 13.14 -0.13
N ALA A 56 35.88 13.13 -0.43
CA ALA A 56 36.55 12.08 -1.20
C ALA A 56 36.94 10.89 -0.31
N ILE A 57 35.94 10.24 0.29
CA ILE A 57 36.10 9.02 1.08
C ILE A 57 35.91 7.80 0.18
N ARG A 58 36.82 6.83 0.28
CA ARG A 58 36.77 5.55 -0.43
C ARG A 58 36.71 4.42 0.57
N ILE A 59 35.72 3.55 0.44
CA ILE A 59 35.48 2.44 1.35
C ILE A 59 35.63 1.16 0.55
N GLY A 60 36.58 0.33 0.98
CA GLY A 60 36.84 -0.98 0.39
C GLY A 60 35.65 -1.93 0.53
N SER A 61 35.79 -3.09 -0.09
CA SER A 61 34.78 -4.17 -0.08
C SER A 61 34.80 -4.93 1.24
N GLN A 62 33.65 -5.45 1.65
CA GLN A 62 33.44 -6.19 2.91
C GLN A 62 33.86 -5.39 4.14
N SER A 63 33.64 -4.08 4.12
CA SER A 63 34.00 -3.18 5.22
C SER A 63 32.77 -2.70 5.99
N ILE A 64 32.93 -2.43 7.28
CA ILE A 64 31.83 -2.03 8.17
C ILE A 64 32.12 -0.64 8.73
N ILE A 65 31.18 0.29 8.56
CA ILE A 65 31.26 1.64 9.13
C ILE A 65 30.03 1.89 9.99
N VAL A 66 30.27 2.35 11.22
CA VAL A 66 29.21 2.64 12.19
C VAL A 66 29.43 4.02 12.80
N GLY A 67 28.38 4.85 12.82
CA GLY A 67 28.37 6.11 13.59
C GLY A 67 29.24 7.22 13.03
N LEU A 68 29.89 7.04 11.88
CA LEU A 68 30.93 7.93 11.39
C LEU A 68 30.32 9.23 10.85
N ASN A 69 30.74 10.38 11.36
CA ASN A 69 30.23 11.69 10.93
C ASN A 69 31.34 12.58 10.35
N VAL A 70 31.70 12.34 9.08
CA VAL A 70 32.64 13.19 8.35
C VAL A 70 31.88 14.27 7.59
N GLN A 71 31.87 15.50 8.09
CA GLN A 71 31.31 16.67 7.40
C GLN A 71 32.42 17.64 6.98
N MET A 72 32.60 17.82 5.67
CA MET A 72 33.51 18.83 5.11
C MET A 72 32.80 20.19 5.13
N SER A 73 33.12 21.04 6.10
CA SER A 73 32.62 22.41 6.16
C SER A 73 33.02 23.20 4.91
N GLY A 74 32.03 23.72 4.18
CA GLY A 74 32.19 24.42 2.90
C GLY A 74 32.89 25.79 2.93
N ASN A 75 33.68 26.11 3.96
CA ASN A 75 34.33 27.43 4.11
C ASN A 75 35.82 27.37 4.48
N ARG A 76 36.56 26.35 4.03
CA ARG A 76 38.03 26.40 4.03
C ARG A 76 38.56 26.63 2.62
N THR A 77 38.65 27.91 2.26
CA THR A 77 39.54 28.35 1.18
C THR A 77 40.97 28.04 1.61
N SER A 78 41.63 27.17 0.84
CA SER A 78 43.04 26.75 0.93
C SER A 78 43.42 25.70 1.99
N GLN A 79 44.11 24.65 1.48
CA GLN A 79 44.87 23.56 2.12
C GLN A 79 44.17 22.21 2.36
N GLU A 80 44.59 21.25 1.52
CA GLU A 80 44.42 19.79 1.52
C GLU A 80 42.99 19.24 1.47
N GLN A 81 42.59 18.73 0.28
CA GLN A 81 41.47 17.78 0.16
C GLN A 81 41.82 16.54 0.99
N PHE A 82 41.32 16.48 2.23
CA PHE A 82 41.44 15.30 3.06
C PHE A 82 40.77 14.12 2.35
N THR A 83 41.58 13.13 1.98
CA THR A 83 41.14 11.88 1.35
C THR A 83 41.37 10.75 2.33
N PHE A 84 40.33 9.97 2.59
CA PHE A 84 40.41 8.80 3.47
C PHE A 84 40.03 7.54 2.70
N LEU A 85 40.90 6.54 2.77
CA LEU A 85 40.67 5.22 2.19
C LEU A 85 40.54 4.23 3.35
N LEU A 86 39.37 3.61 3.50
CA LEU A 86 39.21 2.42 4.31
C LEU A 86 39.50 1.20 3.42
N PRO A 87 40.46 0.32 3.73
CA PRO A 87 40.75 -0.83 2.90
C PRO A 87 39.64 -1.88 2.96
N ASP A 88 39.75 -2.89 2.11
CA ASP A 88 38.84 -4.04 2.14
C ASP A 88 38.91 -4.78 3.48
N ARG A 89 37.79 -5.33 3.94
CA ARG A 89 37.71 -6.13 5.17
C ARG A 89 38.13 -5.37 6.43
N HIS A 90 37.80 -4.09 6.52
CA HIS A 90 38.09 -3.27 7.70
C HIS A 90 36.82 -2.70 8.33
N CYS A 91 36.90 -2.45 9.63
CA CYS A 91 35.84 -1.85 10.41
C CYS A 91 36.28 -0.46 10.89
N LEU A 92 35.35 0.49 10.89
CA LEU A 92 35.51 1.82 11.46
C LEU A 92 34.27 2.16 12.29
N TRP A 93 34.45 2.51 13.55
CA TRP A 93 33.35 2.82 14.45
C TRP A 93 33.66 4.05 15.30
N GLU A 94 32.86 5.09 15.15
CA GLU A 94 32.92 6.27 16.01
C GLU A 94 32.06 6.07 17.26
N VAL A 95 32.66 6.28 18.44
CA VAL A 95 32.03 6.01 19.73
C VAL A 95 32.12 7.23 20.65
N PRO A 96 31.01 7.68 21.26
CA PRO A 96 31.03 8.72 22.29
C PRO A 96 31.45 8.14 23.65
N LEU A 97 32.22 8.92 24.40
CA LEU A 97 32.69 8.58 25.75
C LEU A 97 31.89 9.35 26.81
N VAL A 98 31.68 8.71 27.97
CA VAL A 98 30.98 9.31 29.13
C VAL A 98 31.68 10.57 29.64
N VAL A 99 33.01 10.62 29.51
CA VAL A 99 33.83 11.73 30.02
C VAL A 99 33.96 12.83 28.97
N ASN A 100 33.66 14.08 29.37
CA ASN A 100 33.91 15.31 28.60
C ASN A 100 33.31 15.37 27.18
N LYS A 101 32.30 14.53 26.85
CA LYS A 101 31.72 14.42 25.50
C LYS A 101 32.77 14.15 24.41
N GLU A 102 33.87 13.52 24.78
CA GLU A 102 34.92 13.14 23.84
C GLU A 102 34.47 11.98 22.97
N ARG A 103 35.13 11.81 21.82
CA ARG A 103 34.88 10.71 20.90
C ARG A 103 36.15 9.97 20.57
N VAL A 104 35.99 8.72 20.20
CA VAL A 104 37.08 7.87 19.75
C VAL A 104 36.64 7.11 18.51
N ILE A 105 37.56 7.00 17.54
CA ILE A 105 37.37 6.18 16.35
C ILE A 105 38.10 4.86 16.55
N VAL A 106 37.32 3.78 16.63
CA VAL A 106 37.80 2.42 16.67
C VAL A 106 38.00 1.94 15.24
N TYR A 107 39.16 1.33 14.97
CA TYR A 107 39.47 0.72 13.70
C TYR A 107 40.13 -0.64 13.90
N CYS A 108 39.71 -1.63 13.12
CA CYS A 108 40.27 -2.98 13.12
C CYS A 108 39.95 -3.70 11.81
N GLY A 109 40.49 -4.90 11.63
CA GLY A 109 40.11 -5.80 10.55
C GLY A 109 38.80 -6.53 10.89
N LEU A 110 37.99 -6.82 9.87
CA LEU A 110 36.70 -7.49 9.98
C LEU A 110 36.79 -8.85 10.71
N HIS A 111 37.90 -9.55 10.50
CA HIS A 111 38.13 -10.90 11.04
C HIS A 111 39.08 -10.93 12.24
N ASP A 112 39.46 -9.76 12.78
CA ASP A 112 40.31 -9.72 13.96
C ASP A 112 39.54 -10.21 15.19
N ASN A 113 40.12 -11.19 15.90
CA ASN A 113 39.57 -11.64 17.18
C ASN A 113 40.25 -10.87 18.34
N PRO A 114 39.51 -10.05 19.11
CA PRO A 114 40.10 -9.20 20.13
C PRO A 114 40.88 -9.93 21.23
N LYS A 115 40.55 -11.20 21.49
CA LYS A 115 41.08 -11.97 22.63
C LYS A 115 42.19 -12.95 22.27
N ILE A 116 42.56 -13.08 20.99
CA ILE A 116 43.70 -13.92 20.62
C ILE A 116 45.00 -13.19 21.01
N LEU A 117 45.85 -13.90 21.76
CA LEU A 117 47.12 -13.38 22.24
C LEU A 117 48.14 -13.22 21.11
N LEU A 118 49.05 -12.26 21.27
CA LEU A 118 50.23 -12.06 20.43
C LEU A 118 51.04 -13.35 20.22
N SER A 119 51.18 -14.16 21.28
CA SER A 119 51.88 -15.44 21.25
C SER A 119 51.16 -16.55 20.48
N LYS A 120 49.87 -16.36 20.16
CA LYS A 120 49.01 -17.29 19.43
C LYS A 120 48.55 -16.72 18.09
N ASP A 121 49.44 -15.94 17.45
CA ASP A 121 49.22 -15.34 16.13
C ASP A 121 47.98 -14.45 16.03
N GLY A 122 47.71 -13.66 17.09
CA GLY A 122 46.69 -12.61 17.06
C GLY A 122 46.92 -11.60 15.92
N THR A 123 45.82 -11.05 15.41
CA THR A 123 45.82 -10.09 14.31
C THR A 123 45.24 -8.75 14.71
N PHE A 124 45.64 -7.71 13.98
CA PHE A 124 45.09 -6.37 14.04
C PHE A 124 45.12 -5.76 12.62
N CYS A 125 44.08 -5.02 12.22
CA CYS A 125 43.88 -4.55 10.84
C CYS A 125 44.08 -5.67 9.80
N GLY A 126 43.66 -6.91 10.12
CA GLY A 126 43.80 -8.08 9.26
C GLY A 126 45.25 -8.56 9.04
N LYS A 127 46.22 -8.05 9.80
CA LYS A 127 47.65 -8.42 9.73
C LYS A 127 48.10 -9.02 11.07
N PRO A 128 49.06 -9.96 11.08
CA PRO A 128 49.67 -10.43 12.32
C PRO A 128 50.34 -9.27 13.07
N TRP A 129 50.21 -9.24 14.40
CA TRP A 129 50.77 -8.18 15.24
C TRP A 129 52.25 -7.88 14.98
N ARG A 130 53.08 -8.92 14.80
CA ARG A 130 54.52 -8.78 14.52
C ARG A 130 54.77 -7.85 13.31
N LYS A 131 54.00 -8.04 12.24
CA LYS A 131 54.09 -7.22 11.04
C LYS A 131 53.69 -5.76 11.30
N ILE A 132 52.66 -5.52 12.11
CA ILE A 132 52.25 -4.16 12.46
C ILE A 132 53.31 -3.44 13.30
N LEU A 133 53.91 -4.13 14.27
CA LEU A 133 54.97 -3.56 15.10
C LEU A 133 56.19 -3.20 14.23
N ASP A 134 56.58 -4.09 13.32
CA ASP A 134 57.69 -3.89 12.39
C ASP A 134 57.41 -2.72 11.41
N ASP A 135 56.23 -2.70 10.77
CA ASP A 135 55.84 -1.69 9.78
C ASP A 135 55.66 -0.29 10.42
N SER A 136 55.19 -0.23 11.67
CA SER A 136 54.85 1.04 12.36
C SER A 136 55.97 1.56 13.26
N GLY A 137 56.95 0.71 13.62
CA GLY A 137 57.98 1.03 14.62
C GLY A 137 57.47 1.07 16.07
N ILE A 138 56.24 0.62 16.32
CA ILE A 138 55.62 0.60 17.65
C ILE A 138 56.28 -0.48 18.51
N GLN A 139 56.62 -0.13 19.75
CA GLN A 139 57.17 -1.09 20.71
C GLN A 139 56.06 -1.73 21.53
N GLU A 140 56.23 -2.99 21.97
CA GLU A 140 55.22 -3.67 22.79
C GLU A 140 54.89 -2.91 24.08
N THR A 141 55.89 -2.26 24.69
CA THR A 141 55.73 -1.43 25.90
C THR A 141 54.90 -0.17 25.65
N ASP A 142 54.77 0.26 24.39
CA ASP A 142 53.90 1.39 24.05
C ASP A 142 52.42 0.97 24.06
N LEU A 143 52.10 -0.33 23.92
CA LEU A 143 50.74 -0.87 23.77
C LEU A 143 50.18 -1.54 25.02
N TRP A 144 50.99 -2.34 25.71
CA TRP A 144 50.54 -3.18 26.82
C TRP A 144 51.29 -2.88 28.11
N SER A 145 50.53 -2.83 29.20
CA SER A 145 51.05 -2.76 30.57
C SER A 145 50.85 -4.07 31.35
N SER A 146 50.18 -5.07 30.77
CA SER A 146 49.85 -6.37 31.36
C SER A 146 50.41 -7.53 30.53
N ASP A 147 50.41 -8.73 31.11
CA ASP A 147 50.89 -9.96 30.46
C ASP A 147 49.95 -10.47 29.36
N GLU A 148 48.67 -10.08 29.40
CA GLU A 148 47.67 -10.45 28.39
C GLU A 148 47.78 -9.56 27.14
N LYS A 149 48.79 -9.81 26.30
CA LYS A 149 49.04 -9.05 25.07
C LYS A 149 48.08 -9.43 23.95
N CYS A 150 46.94 -8.76 23.83
CA CYS A 150 45.96 -8.95 22.74
C CYS A 150 45.34 -7.61 22.32
N LEU A 151 44.50 -7.62 21.28
CA LEU A 151 43.80 -6.42 20.80
C LEU A 151 42.84 -5.84 21.85
N TRP A 152 42.24 -6.68 22.69
CA TRP A 152 41.34 -6.25 23.77
C TRP A 152 42.01 -5.30 24.78
N SER A 153 43.27 -5.58 25.14
CA SER A 153 44.05 -4.85 26.16
C SER A 153 45.00 -3.80 25.59
N ALA A 154 45.23 -3.78 24.28
CA ALA A 154 46.19 -2.88 23.63
C ALA A 154 45.72 -1.41 23.62
N LYS A 155 46.55 -0.47 24.08
CA LYS A 155 46.26 0.97 24.07
C LYS A 155 46.47 1.58 22.68
N LEU A 156 45.49 1.41 21.81
CA LEU A 156 45.56 1.75 20.39
C LEU A 156 44.85 3.05 20.04
N PHE A 157 43.69 3.31 20.64
CA PHE A 157 42.74 4.29 20.12
C PHE A 157 42.96 5.64 20.78
N PRO A 158 43.52 6.63 20.06
CA PRO A 158 43.85 7.93 20.63
C PRO A 158 42.59 8.80 20.75
N VAL A 159 42.49 9.55 21.84
CA VAL A 159 41.44 10.56 22.05
C VAL A 159 42.03 11.93 21.71
N ILE A 160 41.89 12.34 20.46
CA ILE A 160 42.47 13.55 19.86
C ILE A 160 41.47 14.16 18.86
N PRO A 161 41.73 15.33 18.23
CA PRO A 161 40.82 15.90 17.25
C PRO A 161 40.44 14.93 16.11
N TYR A 162 39.21 15.05 15.62
CA TYR A 162 38.57 14.09 14.71
C TYR A 162 39.40 13.68 13.49
N PHE A 163 39.92 14.66 12.74
CA PHE A 163 40.72 14.40 11.55
C PHE A 163 42.09 13.80 11.87
N ASP A 164 42.67 14.10 13.04
CA ASP A 164 43.91 13.47 13.48
C ASP A 164 43.69 11.99 13.84
N MET A 165 42.52 11.64 14.40
CA MET A 165 42.16 10.23 14.63
C MET A 165 42.11 9.45 13.31
N LEU A 166 41.47 9.99 12.27
CA LEU A 166 41.41 9.35 10.95
C LEU A 166 42.80 9.26 10.30
N ARG A 167 43.65 10.28 10.47
CA ARG A 167 45.04 10.26 9.98
C ARG A 167 45.85 9.15 10.65
N LEU A 168 45.76 9.02 11.98
CA LEU A 168 46.44 7.95 12.71
C LEU A 168 45.90 6.57 12.36
N ALA A 169 44.59 6.43 12.12
CA ALA A 169 44.00 5.18 11.64
C ALA A 169 44.58 4.78 10.27
N LYS A 170 44.72 5.73 9.34
CA LYS A 170 45.34 5.51 8.02
C LYS A 170 46.80 5.06 8.13
N TRP A 171 47.56 5.69 9.01
CA TRP A 171 48.95 5.32 9.31
C TRP A 171 49.04 3.88 9.86
N ILE A 172 48.25 3.52 10.88
CA ILE A 172 48.29 2.19 11.51
C ILE A 172 47.79 1.07 10.59
N MET A 173 46.83 1.36 9.70
CA MET A 173 46.42 0.41 8.65
C MET A 173 47.52 0.17 7.60
N GLY A 174 48.54 1.03 7.55
CA GLY A 174 49.67 0.95 6.61
C GLY A 174 49.33 1.50 5.23
N LEU A 175 48.58 2.61 5.18
CA LEU A 175 48.12 3.26 3.94
C LEU A 175 48.91 4.53 3.58
N GLU A 176 49.96 4.85 4.34
CA GLU A 176 50.85 6.00 4.09
C GLU A 176 52.24 5.52 3.67
N ASN A 177 52.73 6.02 2.53
CA ASN A 177 53.99 5.59 1.92
C ASN A 177 55.18 6.53 2.21
N LEU A 178 54.96 7.66 2.91
CA LEU A 178 55.99 8.68 3.14
C LEU A 178 56.62 8.53 4.53
N LYS A 179 57.91 8.18 4.58
CA LYS A 179 58.68 8.01 5.83
C LYS A 179 58.66 9.24 6.75
N SER A 180 58.57 10.45 6.18
CA SER A 180 58.51 11.71 6.95
C SER A 180 57.19 11.88 7.72
N GLU A 181 56.09 11.35 7.19
CA GLU A 181 54.76 11.45 7.80
C GLU A 181 54.57 10.41 8.89
N ALA A 182 55.10 9.19 8.68
CA ALA A 182 55.07 8.11 9.68
C ALA A 182 55.73 8.51 11.01
N ALA A 183 56.84 9.25 10.98
CA ALA A 183 57.51 9.72 12.20
C ALA A 183 56.66 10.74 12.99
N PHE A 184 55.96 11.62 12.27
CA PHE A 184 55.01 12.57 12.87
C PHE A 184 53.83 11.82 13.49
N CYS A 185 53.20 10.90 12.75
CA CYS A 185 52.09 10.08 13.21
C CYS A 185 52.47 9.24 14.44
N TYR A 186 53.63 8.59 14.44
CA TYR A 186 54.13 7.85 15.61
C TYR A 186 54.31 8.76 16.84
N SER A 187 54.94 9.93 16.68
CA SER A 187 55.14 10.88 17.79
C SER A 187 53.81 11.40 18.34
N LEU A 188 52.86 11.74 17.46
CA LEU A 188 51.52 12.20 17.84
C LEU A 188 50.76 11.10 18.58
N TRP A 189 50.74 9.89 18.01
CA TRP A 189 50.08 8.72 18.60
C TRP A 189 50.67 8.39 19.99
N LYS A 190 52.00 8.35 20.12
CA LYS A 190 52.66 7.99 21.38
C LYS A 190 52.37 8.97 22.52
N ARG A 191 52.30 10.27 22.23
CA ARG A 191 52.04 11.34 23.21
C ARG A 191 50.56 11.48 23.58
N SER A 192 49.67 10.93 22.77
CA SER A 192 48.22 11.04 22.98
C SER A 192 47.72 10.13 24.11
N ARG A 193 46.60 10.51 24.73
CA ARG A 193 45.85 9.62 25.62
C ARG A 193 45.18 8.55 24.78
N ARG A 194 45.57 7.29 24.99
CA ARG A 194 45.08 6.13 24.23
C ARG A 194 44.28 5.19 25.09
N LEU A 195 43.23 4.62 24.52
CA LEU A 195 42.35 3.65 25.15
C LEU A 195 42.55 2.26 24.53
N SER A 196 42.36 1.23 25.34
CA SER A 196 42.13 -0.15 24.87
C SER A 196 40.64 -0.42 24.62
N LEU A 197 40.31 -1.53 23.96
CA LEU A 197 38.90 -1.95 23.81
C LEU A 197 38.26 -2.24 25.17
N GLU A 198 39.03 -2.76 26.13
CA GLU A 198 38.56 -2.98 27.49
C GLU A 198 38.19 -1.67 28.20
N GLU A 199 39.06 -0.66 28.12
CA GLU A 199 38.82 0.67 28.70
C GLU A 199 37.65 1.37 27.99
N LEU A 200 37.58 1.23 26.66
CA LEU A 200 36.51 1.76 25.82
C LEU A 200 35.16 1.15 26.21
N HIS A 201 35.06 -0.18 26.32
CA HIS A 201 33.81 -0.87 26.70
C HIS A 201 33.22 -0.38 28.02
N ARG A 202 34.06 0.05 28.98
CA ARG A 202 33.60 0.62 30.27
C ARG A 202 33.24 2.10 30.19
N SER A 203 33.64 2.80 29.15
CA SER A 203 33.54 4.26 29.02
C SER A 203 32.63 4.74 27.89
N ILE A 204 32.00 3.84 27.13
CA ILE A 204 30.99 4.19 26.12
C ILE A 204 29.78 4.85 26.78
N ASP A 205 29.35 5.99 26.25
CA ASP A 205 28.07 6.59 26.59
C ASP A 205 26.95 6.03 25.68
N PHE A 206 26.36 4.91 26.09
CA PHE A 206 25.28 4.26 25.34
C PHE A 206 24.02 5.13 25.21
N LEU A 207 23.70 5.91 26.26
CA LEU A 207 22.51 6.77 26.23
C LEU A 207 22.69 7.88 25.21
N HIS A 208 23.84 8.55 25.23
CA HIS A 208 24.15 9.59 24.24
C HIS A 208 24.20 9.02 22.82
N MET A 209 24.81 7.84 22.62
CA MET A 209 24.84 7.17 21.32
C MET A 209 23.43 6.87 20.78
N CYS A 210 22.51 6.37 21.62
CA CYS A 210 21.13 6.13 21.23
C CYS A 210 20.37 7.43 20.90
N LEU A 211 20.58 8.49 21.68
CA LEU A 211 19.98 9.80 21.42
C LEU A 211 20.45 10.36 20.07
N GLU A 212 21.75 10.30 19.77
CA GLU A 212 22.29 10.79 18.50
C GLU A 212 21.81 9.99 17.31
N LEU A 213 21.67 8.67 17.46
CA LEU A 213 21.07 7.83 16.43
C LEU A 213 19.63 8.25 16.12
N ASN A 214 18.84 8.57 17.15
CA ASN A 214 17.47 9.04 16.96
C ASN A 214 17.42 10.40 16.25
N ILE A 215 18.27 11.36 16.65
CA ILE A 215 18.38 12.67 16.02
C ILE A 215 18.80 12.52 14.55
N HIS A 216 19.84 11.72 14.28
CA HIS A 216 20.33 11.51 12.93
C HIS A 216 19.28 10.88 12.01
N GLN A 217 18.52 9.90 12.51
CA GLN A 217 17.42 9.32 11.77
C GLN A 217 16.30 10.34 11.51
N ALA A 218 15.95 11.17 12.49
CA ALA A 218 14.94 12.23 12.32
C ALA A 218 15.37 13.25 11.24
N ASP A 219 16.64 13.63 11.19
CA ASP A 219 17.20 14.51 10.15
C ASP A 219 17.09 13.87 8.75
N ILE A 220 17.42 12.59 8.63
CA ILE A 220 17.30 11.88 7.34
C ILE A 220 15.84 11.77 6.91
N VAL A 221 14.94 11.38 7.82
CA VAL A 221 13.50 11.31 7.52
C VAL A 221 12.99 12.69 7.11
N THR A 222 13.40 13.75 7.79
CA THR A 222 13.06 15.14 7.46
C THR A 222 13.49 15.50 6.04
N GLY A 223 14.73 15.16 5.65
CA GLY A 223 15.21 15.35 4.29
C GLY A 223 14.41 14.56 3.25
N ILE A 224 14.03 13.32 3.57
CA ILE A 224 13.20 12.47 2.70
C ILE A 224 11.81 13.07 2.53
N VAL A 225 11.12 13.43 3.62
CA VAL A 225 9.77 14.01 3.59
C VAL A 225 9.78 15.31 2.80
N LYS A 226 10.75 16.20 3.07
CA LYS A 226 10.94 17.46 2.34
C LYS A 226 11.08 17.22 0.83
N SER A 227 11.95 16.29 0.44
CA SER A 227 12.14 15.94 -0.98
C SER A 227 10.86 15.37 -1.60
N CYS A 228 10.15 14.50 -0.88
CA CYS A 228 8.87 13.95 -1.34
C CYS A 228 7.83 15.04 -1.58
N ILE A 229 7.77 16.07 -0.71
CA ILE A 229 6.87 17.20 -0.86
C ILE A 229 7.30 18.11 -2.02
N ASP A 230 8.59 18.48 -2.07
CA ASP A 230 9.13 19.41 -3.08
C ASP A 230 9.05 18.84 -4.51
N PHE A 231 9.17 17.53 -4.70
CA PHE A 231 9.09 16.88 -6.01
C PHE A 231 7.75 16.18 -6.29
N GLY A 232 6.79 16.24 -5.37
CA GLY A 232 5.49 15.54 -5.50
C GLY A 232 5.59 14.00 -5.54
N LEU A 233 6.72 13.41 -5.14
CA LEU A 233 6.97 11.96 -5.17
C LEU A 233 6.49 11.30 -3.87
N LEU A 234 5.17 11.27 -3.67
CA LEU A 234 4.50 10.73 -2.47
C LEU A 234 4.34 9.20 -2.52
N GLY A 235 5.43 8.49 -2.79
CA GLY A 235 5.49 7.03 -2.90
C GLY A 235 5.63 6.27 -1.58
N ARG A 236 5.75 6.97 -0.45
CA ARG A 236 5.98 6.40 0.89
C ARG A 236 4.86 6.75 1.87
N ASN A 237 4.79 6.00 2.96
CA ASN A 237 3.92 6.30 4.09
C ASN A 237 4.47 7.44 4.94
N LEU A 238 4.17 8.67 4.52
CA LEU A 238 4.60 9.87 5.23
C LEU A 238 3.98 9.97 6.62
N TYR A 239 2.73 9.51 6.81
CA TYR A 239 2.08 9.47 8.11
C TYR A 239 2.90 8.68 9.11
N GLN A 240 3.25 7.43 8.76
CA GLN A 240 4.08 6.57 9.61
C GLN A 240 5.46 7.19 9.88
N LEU A 241 6.10 7.78 8.87
CA LEU A 241 7.41 8.43 9.04
C LEU A 241 7.34 9.64 10.00
N CYS A 242 6.25 10.40 9.97
CA CYS A 242 6.05 11.54 10.85
C CYS A 242 5.72 11.10 12.28
N GLU A 243 4.91 10.06 12.47
CA GLU A 243 4.67 9.43 13.78
C GLU A 243 5.99 8.93 14.39
N GLU A 244 6.85 8.29 13.59
CA GLU A 244 8.18 7.84 14.03
C GLU A 244 9.10 9.01 14.44
N ILE A 245 8.94 10.20 13.84
CA ILE A 245 9.66 11.42 14.25
C ILE A 245 9.14 11.90 15.61
N VAL A 246 7.82 12.04 15.74
CA VAL A 246 7.19 12.56 16.97
C VAL A 246 7.42 11.64 18.16
N HIS A 247 7.36 10.32 17.97
CA HIS A 247 7.63 9.35 19.04
C HIS A 247 9.06 9.42 19.59
N LYS A 248 10.04 9.91 18.81
CA LYS A 248 11.44 10.01 19.24
C LYS A 248 11.74 11.28 20.03
N ASP A 249 11.10 12.39 19.68
CA ASP A 249 11.15 13.67 20.40
C ASP A 249 9.84 14.43 20.11
N GLU A 250 8.93 14.47 21.08
CA GLU A 250 7.58 15.00 20.88
C GLU A 250 7.60 16.50 20.55
N ALA A 251 8.43 17.28 21.23
CA ALA A 251 8.48 18.74 21.04
C ALA A 251 9.15 19.12 19.72
N SER A 252 10.34 18.57 19.44
CA SER A 252 11.05 18.85 18.19
C SER A 252 10.35 18.22 16.99
N GLY A 253 9.78 17.02 17.15
CA GLY A 253 9.11 16.30 16.10
C GLY A 253 7.83 16.97 15.61
N VAL A 254 7.04 17.54 16.54
CA VAL A 254 5.85 18.33 16.17
C VAL A 254 6.26 19.59 15.42
N GLU A 255 7.30 20.31 15.85
CA GLU A 255 7.81 21.49 15.14
C GLU A 255 8.25 21.19 13.70
N ILE A 256 8.94 20.06 13.50
CA ILE A 256 9.32 19.56 12.17
C ILE A 256 8.08 19.28 11.31
N CYS A 257 7.07 18.60 11.87
CA CYS A 257 5.82 18.29 11.17
C CYS A 257 5.02 19.56 10.83
N GLU A 258 5.02 20.56 11.70
CA GLU A 258 4.45 21.88 11.40
C GLU A 258 5.18 22.60 10.26
N GLY A 259 6.50 22.39 10.16
CA GLY A 259 7.29 22.80 9.00
C GLY A 259 6.79 22.19 7.70
N PHE A 260 6.50 20.88 7.69
CA PHE A 260 5.94 20.20 6.52
C PHE A 260 4.54 20.69 6.17
N LEU A 261 3.68 20.92 7.17
CA LEU A 261 2.33 21.49 6.96
C LEU A 261 2.38 22.82 6.21
N LYS A 262 3.36 23.68 6.52
CA LYS A 262 3.55 24.97 5.83
C LYS A 262 3.96 24.80 4.37
N MET A 263 4.47 23.63 3.98
CA MET A 263 4.83 23.30 2.60
C MET A 263 3.67 22.68 1.81
N CYS A 264 2.64 22.13 2.47
CA CYS A 264 1.48 21.52 1.81
C CYS A 264 0.76 22.42 0.78
N PRO A 265 0.62 23.74 0.96
CA PRO A 265 0.04 24.61 -0.07
C PRO A 265 0.78 24.54 -1.42
N LYS A 266 2.09 24.24 -1.44
CA LYS A 266 2.87 24.06 -2.68
C LYS A 266 2.43 22.82 -3.46
N LEU A 267 2.12 21.72 -2.75
CA LEU A 267 1.58 20.49 -3.35
C LEU A 267 0.27 20.73 -4.10
N HIS A 268 -0.54 21.68 -3.62
CA HIS A 268 -1.80 22.06 -4.24
C HIS A 268 -1.64 23.09 -5.37
N ALA A 269 -0.55 23.86 -5.41
CA ALA A 269 -0.32 24.88 -6.43
C ALA A 269 0.34 24.31 -7.70
N GLU A 270 1.16 23.26 -7.58
CA GLU A 270 1.94 22.68 -8.69
C GLU A 270 1.19 21.59 -9.49
N HIS A 271 -0.14 21.51 -9.33
CA HIS A 271 -1.01 20.56 -10.06
C HIS A 271 -0.89 20.63 -11.60
N SER A 272 -0.34 21.71 -12.14
CA SER A 272 -0.17 21.91 -13.58
C SER A 272 1.08 21.21 -14.16
N GLN A 273 2.02 20.75 -13.32
CA GLN A 273 3.29 20.16 -13.77
C GLN A 273 3.63 18.79 -13.15
N LEU A 274 3.06 18.44 -11.99
CA LEU A 274 3.32 17.19 -11.28
C LEU A 274 2.16 16.19 -11.43
N LEU A 275 2.49 14.93 -11.75
CA LEU A 275 1.58 13.77 -11.90
C LEU A 275 0.84 13.34 -10.60
N LEU A 276 0.75 14.21 -9.59
CA LEU A 276 0.22 13.89 -8.26
C LEU A 276 -1.32 14.07 -8.20
N PRO A 277 -2.09 13.02 -7.85
CA PRO A 277 -3.53 13.15 -7.61
C PRO A 277 -3.87 14.11 -6.45
N ARG A 278 -4.98 14.84 -6.58
CA ARG A 278 -5.50 15.77 -5.55
C ARG A 278 -5.86 15.04 -4.26
N SER A 279 -6.49 13.86 -4.39
CA SER A 279 -6.85 13.00 -3.26
C SER A 279 -5.64 12.69 -2.40
N ARG A 280 -4.49 12.40 -3.04
CA ARG A 280 -3.23 12.12 -2.36
C ARG A 280 -2.64 13.35 -1.67
N ALA A 281 -2.66 14.51 -2.31
CA ALA A 281 -2.19 15.75 -1.70
C ALA A 281 -3.00 16.10 -0.45
N TYR A 282 -4.34 15.98 -0.51
CA TYR A 282 -5.20 16.19 0.66
C TYR A 282 -4.96 15.17 1.76
N GLN A 283 -4.78 13.88 1.43
CA GLN A 283 -4.52 12.86 2.46
C GLN A 283 -3.24 13.16 3.23
N VAL A 284 -2.15 13.56 2.56
CA VAL A 284 -0.90 13.92 3.26
C VAL A 284 -1.08 15.11 4.19
N ASN A 285 -1.90 16.08 3.80
CA ASN A 285 -2.23 17.22 4.66
C ASN A 285 -3.07 16.79 5.88
N VAL A 286 -4.07 15.92 5.70
CA VAL A 286 -4.84 15.33 6.80
C VAL A 286 -3.92 14.58 7.77
N ASP A 287 -3.03 13.74 7.25
CA ASP A 287 -2.10 12.94 8.03
C ASP A 287 -1.19 13.84 8.88
N LEU A 288 -0.61 14.88 8.28
CA LEU A 288 0.25 15.84 8.99
C LEU A 288 -0.53 16.65 10.03
N LEU A 289 -1.78 17.03 9.76
CA LEU A 289 -2.63 17.73 10.74
C LEU A 289 -2.89 16.86 11.97
N ARG A 290 -3.15 15.56 11.78
CA ARG A 290 -3.34 14.60 12.88
C ARG A 290 -2.07 14.44 13.72
N VAL A 291 -0.92 14.27 13.07
CA VAL A 291 0.39 14.17 13.75
C VAL A 291 0.68 15.44 14.58
N CYS A 292 0.25 16.61 14.10
CA CYS A 292 0.40 17.87 14.81
C CYS A 292 -0.72 18.15 15.86
N GLY A 293 -1.59 17.18 16.15
CA GLY A 293 -2.69 17.32 17.12
C GLY A 293 -3.84 18.24 16.68
N LYS A 294 -3.96 18.58 15.39
CA LYS A 294 -4.97 19.50 14.83
C LYS A 294 -6.20 18.74 14.31
N GLU A 295 -6.81 17.92 15.16
CA GLU A 295 -7.86 16.96 14.78
C GLU A 295 -9.09 17.61 14.11
N LYS A 296 -9.54 18.78 14.60
CA LYS A 296 -10.68 19.48 14.02
C LYS A 296 -10.46 19.86 12.55
N MET A 297 -9.26 20.34 12.23
CA MET A 297 -8.90 20.71 10.86
C MET A 297 -8.73 19.47 9.98
N ALA A 298 -8.18 18.39 10.54
CA ALA A 298 -8.04 17.11 9.84
C ALA A 298 -9.43 16.58 9.42
N PHE A 299 -10.39 16.56 10.35
CA PHE A 299 -11.76 16.10 10.11
C PHE A 299 -12.46 16.91 8.99
N GLU A 300 -12.33 18.24 8.99
CA GLU A 300 -12.88 19.09 7.92
C GLU A 300 -12.24 18.78 6.55
N LEU A 301 -10.96 18.44 6.53
CA LEU A 301 -10.22 18.18 5.30
C LEU A 301 -10.45 16.75 4.75
N GLU A 302 -10.76 15.77 5.60
CA GLU A 302 -11.09 14.40 5.19
C GLU A 302 -12.23 14.34 4.18
N HIS A 303 -13.27 15.15 4.35
CA HIS A 303 -14.36 15.25 3.39
C HIS A 303 -13.88 15.67 1.99
N ARG A 304 -12.83 16.50 1.92
CA ARG A 304 -12.22 16.89 0.64
C ARG A 304 -11.39 15.77 0.02
N VAL A 305 -10.81 14.88 0.82
CA VAL A 305 -10.13 13.68 0.31
C VAL A 305 -11.13 12.80 -0.43
N CYS A 306 -12.27 12.47 0.20
CA CYS A 306 -13.32 11.67 -0.42
C CYS A 306 -13.89 12.35 -1.68
N ALA A 307 -14.15 13.66 -1.62
CA ALA A 307 -14.61 14.42 -2.77
C ALA A 307 -13.60 14.42 -3.92
N ALA A 308 -12.29 14.54 -3.63
CA ALA A 308 -11.25 14.48 -4.65
C ALA A 308 -11.16 13.11 -5.32
N VAL A 309 -11.27 12.00 -4.56
CA VAL A 309 -11.33 10.64 -5.14
C VAL A 309 -12.55 10.50 -6.06
N ALA A 310 -13.70 11.02 -5.62
CA ALA A 310 -14.93 11.02 -6.42
C ALA A 310 -14.79 11.82 -7.72
N GLU A 311 -14.20 13.02 -7.67
CA GLU A 311 -13.93 13.87 -8.82
C GLU A 311 -12.94 13.22 -9.80
N GLU A 312 -11.84 12.68 -9.31
CA GLU A 312 -10.81 11.98 -10.10
C GLU A 312 -11.42 10.78 -10.82
N THR A 313 -12.23 10.00 -10.11
CA THR A 313 -12.96 8.85 -10.66
C THR A 313 -13.96 9.29 -11.73
N ALA A 314 -14.73 10.35 -11.45
CA ALA A 314 -15.70 10.88 -12.40
C ALA A 314 -15.04 11.42 -13.67
N ALA A 315 -13.90 12.10 -13.55
CA ALA A 315 -13.11 12.58 -14.68
C ALA A 315 -12.57 11.41 -15.53
N ALA A 316 -12.03 10.38 -14.88
CA ALA A 316 -11.55 9.17 -15.56
C ALA A 316 -12.68 8.39 -16.25
N ALA A 317 -13.88 8.38 -15.66
CA ALA A 317 -15.05 7.72 -16.23
C ALA A 317 -15.67 8.50 -17.40
N LYS A 318 -15.72 9.84 -17.36
CA LYS A 318 -16.39 10.69 -18.36
C LYS A 318 -15.56 11.04 -19.61
N TYR A 319 -14.25 10.80 -19.61
CA TYR A 319 -13.39 11.21 -20.73
C TYR A 319 -13.82 10.58 -22.07
N GLY A 320 -14.14 11.43 -23.05
CA GLY A 320 -14.64 11.07 -24.39
C GLY A 320 -16.17 11.13 -24.58
N SER A 321 -16.95 11.57 -23.59
CA SER A 321 -18.38 11.89 -23.79
C SER A 321 -18.54 13.33 -24.29
N GLU A 322 -18.11 13.61 -25.52
CA GLU A 322 -18.65 14.78 -26.21
C GLU A 322 -20.14 14.50 -26.51
N GLU A 323 -20.98 15.11 -25.70
CA GLU A 323 -22.34 15.58 -25.98
C GLU A 323 -23.09 14.87 -27.13
N SER A 324 -23.75 13.75 -26.81
CA SER A 324 -25.02 13.39 -27.47
C SER A 324 -26.19 14.19 -26.86
N GLU A 325 -25.96 15.47 -26.53
CA GLU A 325 -26.91 16.30 -25.78
C GLU A 325 -28.16 16.69 -26.58
N ASN A 326 -28.13 16.60 -27.92
CA ASN A 326 -29.23 17.05 -28.77
C ASN A 326 -30.15 15.94 -29.31
N ILE A 327 -29.83 14.65 -29.12
CA ILE A 327 -30.62 13.55 -29.71
C ILE A 327 -31.66 13.00 -28.71
N LEU A 328 -31.34 12.96 -27.40
CA LEU A 328 -32.19 12.38 -26.35
C LEU A 328 -33.58 13.05 -26.25
N GLY A 329 -33.63 14.37 -26.43
CA GLY A 329 -34.85 15.16 -26.27
C GLY A 329 -35.86 15.03 -27.43
N CYS A 330 -35.42 14.60 -28.62
CA CYS A 330 -36.30 14.46 -29.78
C CYS A 330 -37.11 13.16 -29.76
N ILE A 331 -36.56 12.09 -29.19
CA ILE A 331 -37.17 10.74 -29.19
C ILE A 331 -38.29 10.62 -28.14
N LEU A 332 -38.20 11.35 -27.03
CA LEU A 332 -39.18 11.35 -25.94
C LEU A 332 -40.34 12.35 -26.13
N LYS A 333 -40.26 13.23 -27.15
CA LYS A 333 -41.30 14.24 -27.46
C LYS A 333 -42.48 13.71 -28.27
N ASP A 334 -42.42 12.47 -28.77
CA ASP A 334 -43.59 11.80 -29.36
C ASP A 334 -44.55 11.36 -28.25
N SER A 335 -45.33 12.32 -27.76
CA SER A 335 -46.26 12.25 -26.62
C SER A 335 -47.43 11.27 -26.78
N ASN A 336 -47.47 10.50 -27.87
CA ASN A 336 -48.55 9.56 -28.19
C ASN A 336 -48.20 8.07 -27.97
N LEU A 337 -46.94 7.71 -27.66
CA LEU A 337 -46.57 6.32 -27.34
C LEU A 337 -46.20 6.15 -25.86
N SER A 338 -47.01 5.37 -25.13
CA SER A 338 -46.60 4.80 -23.84
C SER A 338 -45.47 3.80 -24.10
N ARG A 339 -44.29 4.08 -23.55
CA ARG A 339 -43.12 3.19 -23.63
C ARG A 339 -42.89 2.58 -22.27
N LYS A 340 -42.70 1.26 -22.25
CA LYS A 340 -42.39 0.48 -21.05
C LYS A 340 -41.13 -0.30 -21.29
N VAL A 341 -40.14 -0.12 -20.41
CA VAL A 341 -38.90 -0.88 -20.41
C VAL A 341 -38.78 -1.64 -19.10
N LYS A 342 -38.48 -2.93 -19.20
CA LYS A 342 -38.20 -3.81 -18.07
C LYS A 342 -36.78 -4.33 -18.19
N ILE A 343 -35.96 -4.10 -17.17
CA ILE A 343 -34.60 -4.63 -17.11
C ILE A 343 -34.47 -5.48 -15.85
N GLU A 344 -33.94 -6.69 -16.03
CA GLU A 344 -33.71 -7.66 -14.98
C GLU A 344 -32.27 -8.16 -15.11
N LEU A 345 -31.54 -8.25 -13.98
CA LEU A 345 -30.12 -8.60 -13.95
C LEU A 345 -29.83 -9.67 -12.89
N PRO A 346 -28.85 -10.55 -13.13
CA PRO A 346 -28.37 -11.53 -12.16
C PRO A 346 -27.59 -10.85 -11.03
N VAL A 347 -27.36 -11.57 -9.93
CA VAL A 347 -26.37 -11.17 -8.92
C VAL A 347 -24.97 -11.61 -9.33
N ARG A 348 -23.95 -11.08 -8.65
CA ARG A 348 -22.56 -11.43 -8.91
C ARG A 348 -21.86 -12.01 -7.68
N VAL A 349 -21.01 -12.99 -7.91
CA VAL A 349 -20.05 -13.52 -6.93
C VAL A 349 -18.64 -13.35 -7.48
N ASP A 350 -17.69 -12.98 -6.63
CA ASP A 350 -16.29 -12.83 -7.00
C ASP A 350 -15.44 -13.95 -6.40
N PHE A 351 -14.58 -14.57 -7.21
CA PHE A 351 -13.62 -15.56 -6.72
C PHE A 351 -12.41 -14.86 -6.13
N VAL A 352 -11.85 -13.89 -6.85
CA VAL A 352 -10.62 -13.20 -6.46
C VAL A 352 -10.46 -11.87 -7.20
N GLY A 353 -9.68 -10.96 -6.60
CA GLY A 353 -9.30 -9.68 -7.20
C GLY A 353 -10.06 -8.47 -6.67
N GLY A 354 -11.07 -8.67 -5.82
CA GLY A 354 -11.78 -7.59 -5.14
C GLY A 354 -10.82 -6.60 -4.47
N TRP A 355 -11.21 -5.33 -4.40
CA TRP A 355 -10.39 -4.17 -4.00
C TRP A 355 -9.43 -3.64 -5.06
N SER A 356 -8.95 -4.48 -6.00
CA SER A 356 -8.17 -3.98 -7.15
C SER A 356 -9.03 -3.19 -8.16
N ASP A 357 -10.35 -3.28 -8.06
CA ASP A 357 -11.31 -2.56 -8.88
C ASP A 357 -11.66 -1.16 -8.34
N THR A 358 -11.25 -0.87 -7.10
CA THR A 358 -11.73 0.29 -6.36
C THR A 358 -10.83 1.51 -6.59
N PRO A 359 -11.37 2.69 -6.93
CA PRO A 359 -10.59 3.93 -6.96
C PRO A 359 -10.06 4.31 -5.57
N PRO A 360 -8.82 4.86 -5.45
CA PRO A 360 -7.95 5.32 -6.52
C PRO A 360 -7.01 4.23 -7.07
N TRP A 361 -7.03 3.00 -6.53
CA TRP A 361 -6.17 1.92 -7.04
C TRP A 361 -6.36 1.73 -8.54
N SER A 362 -7.60 1.54 -8.99
CA SER A 362 -7.90 1.28 -10.41
C SER A 362 -7.53 2.44 -11.34
N LEU A 363 -7.35 3.65 -10.80
CA LEU A 363 -6.95 4.85 -11.55
C LEU A 363 -5.44 4.95 -11.71
N GLU A 364 -4.67 4.47 -10.73
CA GLU A 364 -3.21 4.56 -10.69
C GLU A 364 -2.51 3.26 -11.11
N ARG A 365 -3.19 2.12 -10.98
CA ARG A 365 -2.66 0.77 -11.17
C ARG A 365 -3.69 -0.10 -11.90
N ALA A 366 -3.19 -1.15 -12.56
CA ALA A 366 -4.07 -2.15 -13.16
C ALA A 366 -4.75 -2.97 -12.05
N GLY A 367 -6.06 -3.10 -12.16
CA GLY A 367 -6.89 -4.01 -11.37
C GLY A 367 -7.29 -5.23 -12.20
N CYS A 368 -7.50 -6.35 -11.54
CA CYS A 368 -7.96 -7.59 -12.16
C CYS A 368 -8.99 -8.26 -11.25
N VAL A 369 -10.16 -8.60 -11.78
CA VAL A 369 -11.22 -9.30 -11.02
C VAL A 369 -11.70 -10.50 -11.82
N LEU A 370 -11.74 -11.65 -11.16
CA LEU A 370 -12.37 -12.87 -11.66
C LEU A 370 -13.71 -13.07 -10.93
N ASN A 371 -14.81 -12.88 -11.65
CA ASN A 371 -16.15 -12.98 -11.07
C ASN A 371 -17.12 -13.73 -12.00
N MET A 372 -18.31 -14.03 -11.48
CA MET A 372 -19.34 -14.81 -12.14
C MET A 372 -20.72 -14.22 -11.87
N ALA A 373 -21.55 -14.17 -12.92
CA ALA A 373 -22.97 -13.85 -12.80
C ALA A 373 -23.76 -15.12 -12.45
N ILE A 374 -24.59 -15.06 -11.41
CA ILE A 374 -25.40 -16.19 -10.97
C ILE A 374 -26.87 -15.81 -10.78
N THR A 375 -27.76 -16.79 -10.97
CA THR A 375 -29.15 -16.72 -10.53
C THR A 375 -29.27 -17.40 -9.16
N LEU A 376 -30.26 -16.98 -8.37
CA LEU A 376 -30.61 -17.62 -7.11
C LEU A 376 -32.03 -18.19 -7.26
N GLY A 377 -32.20 -19.51 -7.15
CA GLY A 377 -33.52 -20.15 -7.23
C GLY A 377 -34.06 -20.44 -8.65
N GLY A 378 -33.21 -20.47 -9.68
CA GLY A 378 -33.43 -21.25 -10.91
C GLY A 378 -34.38 -20.71 -11.98
N SER A 379 -34.95 -19.49 -11.90
CA SER A 379 -35.69 -18.93 -13.06
C SER A 379 -35.85 -17.41 -13.08
N CYS A 380 -35.95 -16.74 -11.92
CA CYS A 380 -36.14 -15.29 -11.89
C CYS A 380 -34.83 -14.56 -11.55
N LEU A 381 -34.56 -13.50 -12.31
CA LEU A 381 -33.46 -12.60 -12.01
C LEU A 381 -33.85 -11.74 -10.79
N PRO A 382 -33.00 -11.72 -9.74
CA PRO A 382 -33.40 -11.20 -8.44
C PRO A 382 -33.56 -9.67 -8.41
N ILE A 383 -32.86 -8.96 -9.29
CA ILE A 383 -32.75 -7.50 -9.26
C ILE A 383 -33.29 -6.94 -10.57
N GLY A 384 -34.13 -5.90 -10.49
CA GLY A 384 -34.64 -5.29 -11.70
C GLY A 384 -35.37 -3.97 -11.48
N THR A 385 -35.77 -3.40 -12.61
CA THR A 385 -36.54 -2.18 -12.67
C THR A 385 -37.53 -2.23 -13.83
N THR A 386 -38.65 -1.53 -13.68
CA THR A 386 -39.60 -1.22 -14.75
C THR A 386 -39.76 0.29 -14.80
N ILE A 387 -39.59 0.87 -15.97
CA ILE A 387 -39.78 2.30 -16.19
C ILE A 387 -40.82 2.49 -17.30
N GLU A 388 -41.85 3.27 -17.00
CA GLU A 388 -42.96 3.59 -17.89
C GLU A 388 -43.08 5.10 -18.09
N THR A 389 -43.36 5.54 -19.33
CA THR A 389 -43.66 6.94 -19.60
C THR A 389 -45.10 7.28 -19.15
N SER A 390 -45.24 8.35 -18.38
CA SER A 390 -46.52 8.88 -17.91
C SER A 390 -46.91 10.14 -18.68
N LYS A 391 -48.23 10.41 -18.76
CA LYS A 391 -48.77 11.66 -19.29
C LYS A 391 -48.65 12.83 -18.31
N GLU A 392 -48.56 12.52 -17.02
CA GLU A 392 -48.38 13.52 -15.96
C GLU A 392 -46.89 13.85 -15.84
N THR A 393 -46.56 15.15 -15.83
CA THR A 393 -45.20 15.62 -15.62
C THR A 393 -44.70 15.28 -14.22
N GLY A 394 -43.48 14.77 -14.11
CA GLY A 394 -42.89 14.38 -12.84
C GLY A 394 -42.42 12.92 -12.81
N VAL A 395 -41.75 12.54 -11.72
CA VAL A 395 -41.24 11.19 -11.52
C VAL A 395 -41.85 10.56 -10.28
N VAL A 396 -42.52 9.43 -10.48
CA VAL A 396 -43.00 8.55 -9.43
C VAL A 396 -41.99 7.42 -9.26
N ILE A 397 -41.50 7.19 -8.04
CA ILE A 397 -40.58 6.11 -7.70
C ILE A 397 -41.23 5.20 -6.67
N ARG A 398 -41.22 3.90 -6.93
CA ARG A 398 -41.69 2.85 -6.01
C ARG A 398 -40.64 1.76 -5.84
N ASP A 399 -40.52 1.23 -4.64
CA ASP A 399 -39.75 0.01 -4.39
C ASP A 399 -40.63 -1.17 -3.94
N ASP A 400 -40.01 -2.33 -3.79
CA ASP A 400 -40.61 -3.60 -3.39
C ASP A 400 -40.99 -3.69 -1.90
N ILE A 401 -40.49 -2.76 -1.08
CA ILE A 401 -40.78 -2.69 0.36
C ILE A 401 -41.98 -1.74 0.63
N GLY A 402 -42.46 -1.05 -0.41
CA GLY A 402 -43.64 -0.17 -0.34
C GLY A 402 -43.31 1.30 -0.13
N ASN A 403 -42.04 1.71 -0.23
CA ASN A 403 -41.68 3.11 -0.26
C ASN A 403 -42.21 3.75 -1.55
N PHE A 404 -42.63 5.01 -1.43
CA PHE A 404 -43.21 5.79 -2.52
C PHE A 404 -42.69 7.22 -2.45
N LEU A 405 -42.24 7.75 -3.60
CA LEU A 405 -41.83 9.15 -3.73
C LEU A 405 -42.36 9.71 -5.04
N HIS A 406 -42.95 10.90 -4.99
CA HIS A 406 -43.34 11.67 -6.15
C HIS A 406 -42.56 12.98 -6.23
N ILE A 407 -41.91 13.22 -7.37
CA ILE A 407 -41.08 14.40 -7.61
C ILE A 407 -41.69 15.17 -8.78
N ASN A 408 -42.30 16.32 -8.51
CA ASN A 408 -42.91 17.16 -9.55
C ASN A 408 -41.85 17.87 -10.40
N ASP A 409 -40.82 18.42 -9.76
CA ASP A 409 -39.74 19.16 -10.43
C ASP A 409 -38.42 18.42 -10.31
N LEU A 410 -37.93 17.92 -11.45
CA LEU A 410 -36.66 17.22 -11.57
C LEU A 410 -35.45 18.09 -11.22
N SER A 411 -35.57 19.43 -11.28
CA SER A 411 -34.48 20.34 -10.95
C SER A 411 -34.13 20.35 -9.45
N THR A 412 -35.05 19.86 -8.60
CA THR A 412 -34.83 19.70 -7.16
C THR A 412 -33.83 18.59 -6.82
N ILE A 413 -33.58 17.67 -7.75
CA ILE A 413 -32.61 16.60 -7.58
C ILE A 413 -31.22 17.19 -7.72
N SER A 414 -30.55 17.44 -6.61
CA SER A 414 -29.16 17.88 -6.58
C SER A 414 -28.41 17.23 -5.41
N PRO A 415 -27.13 16.86 -5.59
CA PRO A 415 -26.28 16.41 -4.49
C PRO A 415 -25.89 17.61 -3.59
N PRO A 416 -25.57 17.38 -2.30
CA PRO A 416 -25.46 16.09 -1.62
C PRO A 416 -26.81 15.51 -1.21
N PHE A 417 -26.91 14.18 -1.20
CA PHE A 417 -28.10 13.45 -0.76
C PHE A 417 -28.00 13.04 0.71
N GLU A 418 -29.11 13.06 1.42
CA GLU A 418 -29.17 12.56 2.80
C GLU A 418 -28.88 11.06 2.86
N SER A 419 -28.19 10.62 3.91
CA SER A 419 -27.80 9.20 4.07
C SER A 419 -29.00 8.26 4.24
N GLY A 420 -30.13 8.78 4.73
CA GLY A 420 -31.38 8.04 4.93
C GLY A 420 -32.32 8.03 3.72
N ASP A 421 -31.97 8.67 2.61
CA ASP A 421 -32.86 8.76 1.44
C ASP A 421 -33.00 7.38 0.75
N PRO A 422 -34.20 6.76 0.78
CA PRO A 422 -34.42 5.42 0.22
C PRO A 422 -34.26 5.37 -1.30
N PHE A 423 -34.41 6.52 -1.99
CA PHE A 423 -34.35 6.63 -3.45
C PHE A 423 -33.11 7.36 -3.95
N ARG A 424 -32.10 7.56 -3.09
CA ARG A 424 -30.82 8.19 -3.45
C ARG A 424 -30.19 7.60 -4.72
N LEU A 425 -30.19 6.27 -4.84
CA LEU A 425 -29.65 5.57 -6.01
C LEU A 425 -30.38 5.95 -7.31
N VAL A 426 -31.72 5.97 -7.28
CA VAL A 426 -32.54 6.31 -8.45
C VAL A 426 -32.39 7.79 -8.81
N LYS A 427 -32.34 8.67 -7.81
CA LYS A 427 -32.05 10.10 -8.00
C LYS A 427 -30.69 10.34 -8.66
N CYS A 428 -29.64 9.65 -8.20
CA CYS A 428 -28.32 9.71 -8.84
C CYS A 428 -28.36 9.15 -10.28
N ALA A 429 -29.13 8.09 -10.54
CA ALA A 429 -29.30 7.55 -11.89
C ALA A 429 -29.92 8.58 -12.86
N LEU A 430 -30.94 9.33 -12.41
CA LEU A 430 -31.55 10.42 -13.18
C LEU A 430 -30.56 11.56 -13.47
N LEU A 431 -29.69 11.87 -12.51
CA LEU A 431 -28.63 12.88 -12.67
C LEU A 431 -27.59 12.48 -13.71
N VAL A 432 -26.99 11.28 -13.58
CA VAL A 432 -25.88 10.85 -14.46
C VAL A 432 -26.32 10.59 -15.89
N THR A 433 -27.59 10.24 -16.09
CA THR A 433 -28.19 10.04 -17.41
C THR A 433 -28.64 11.34 -18.07
N GLY A 434 -28.66 12.46 -17.32
CA GLY A 434 -29.05 13.77 -17.83
C GLY A 434 -30.56 13.97 -18.01
N ILE A 435 -31.40 12.98 -17.64
CA ILE A 435 -32.86 13.08 -17.76
C ILE A 435 -33.42 14.28 -17.00
N VAL A 436 -32.78 14.68 -15.89
CA VAL A 436 -33.19 15.84 -15.09
C VAL A 436 -33.26 17.16 -15.87
N LYS A 437 -32.60 17.27 -17.03
CA LYS A 437 -32.67 18.46 -17.90
C LYS A 437 -34.02 18.58 -18.64
N HIS A 438 -34.81 17.50 -18.71
CA HIS A 438 -36.08 17.45 -19.45
C HIS A 438 -37.29 17.66 -18.53
N LYS A 439 -37.75 18.92 -18.41
CA LYS A 439 -38.80 19.32 -17.45
C LYS A 439 -40.21 18.80 -17.76
N ASP A 440 -40.49 18.47 -19.02
CA ASP A 440 -41.83 18.05 -19.47
C ASP A 440 -42.02 16.52 -19.43
N LEU A 441 -41.09 15.77 -18.82
CA LEU A 441 -41.11 14.31 -18.83
C LEU A 441 -41.89 13.73 -17.63
N GLY A 442 -42.77 12.78 -17.92
CA GLY A 442 -43.44 11.93 -16.94
C GLY A 442 -42.84 10.53 -16.88
N LEU A 443 -42.37 10.07 -15.72
CA LEU A 443 -41.86 8.70 -15.54
C LEU A 443 -42.44 8.03 -14.30
N GLU A 444 -42.83 6.75 -14.44
CA GLU A 444 -43.06 5.86 -13.30
C GLU A 444 -41.96 4.81 -13.25
N ILE A 445 -41.18 4.80 -12.16
CA ILE A 445 -40.06 3.90 -11.92
C ILE A 445 -40.44 2.94 -10.79
N ARG A 446 -40.35 1.63 -11.05
CA ARG A 446 -40.56 0.58 -10.06
C ARG A 446 -39.30 -0.26 -9.96
N THR A 447 -38.75 -0.39 -8.76
CA THR A 447 -37.51 -1.15 -8.50
C THR A 447 -37.77 -2.31 -7.55
N TRP A 448 -37.00 -3.40 -7.68
CA TRP A 448 -37.07 -4.55 -6.76
C TRP A 448 -35.70 -5.22 -6.60
N SER A 449 -35.50 -5.85 -5.45
CA SER A 449 -34.32 -6.67 -5.14
C SER A 449 -34.73 -7.81 -4.20
N HIS A 450 -34.90 -9.01 -4.73
CA HIS A 450 -35.22 -10.23 -3.97
C HIS A 450 -34.04 -10.80 -3.16
N VAL A 451 -33.04 -9.96 -2.88
CA VAL A 451 -31.84 -10.31 -2.11
C VAL A 451 -31.64 -9.23 -1.04
N PRO A 452 -31.31 -9.61 0.21
CA PRO A 452 -31.07 -8.65 1.28
C PRO A 452 -30.02 -7.60 0.91
N ARG A 453 -30.28 -6.35 1.26
CA ARG A 453 -29.29 -5.27 1.15
C ARG A 453 -28.10 -5.58 2.06
N GLY A 454 -26.88 -5.27 1.62
CA GLY A 454 -25.65 -5.57 2.38
C GLY A 454 -25.28 -7.06 2.40
N SER A 455 -25.88 -7.87 1.52
CA SER A 455 -25.55 -9.28 1.31
C SER A 455 -24.14 -9.53 0.75
N GLY A 456 -23.47 -8.48 0.25
CA GLY A 456 -22.17 -8.61 -0.40
C GLY A 456 -22.24 -9.01 -1.87
N LEU A 457 -23.43 -9.27 -2.44
CA LEU A 457 -23.65 -9.71 -3.84
C LEU A 457 -23.72 -8.57 -4.89
N GLY A 458 -23.33 -7.35 -4.52
CA GLY A 458 -23.31 -6.19 -5.42
C GLY A 458 -24.70 -5.65 -5.77
N THR A 459 -25.69 -5.92 -4.92
CA THR A 459 -27.11 -5.65 -5.19
C THR A 459 -27.38 -4.19 -5.56
N SER A 460 -26.74 -3.25 -4.86
CA SER A 460 -26.93 -1.81 -5.09
C SER A 460 -26.39 -1.37 -6.45
N SER A 461 -25.15 -1.73 -6.80
CA SER A 461 -24.53 -1.34 -8.06
C SER A 461 -25.21 -1.99 -9.26
N ILE A 462 -25.69 -3.24 -9.10
CA ILE A 462 -26.46 -3.95 -10.12
C ILE A 462 -27.84 -3.30 -10.32
N LEU A 463 -28.52 -2.90 -9.24
CA LEU A 463 -29.78 -2.16 -9.34
C LEU A 463 -29.57 -0.80 -10.03
N ALA A 464 -28.48 -0.10 -9.68
CA ALA A 464 -28.10 1.14 -10.35
C ALA A 464 -27.87 0.91 -11.85
N ALA A 465 -27.19 -0.18 -12.23
CA ALA A 465 -26.99 -0.56 -13.62
C ALA A 465 -28.32 -0.84 -14.34
N ALA A 466 -29.27 -1.54 -13.69
CA ALA A 466 -30.60 -1.80 -14.26
C ALA A 466 -31.38 -0.49 -14.52
N VAL A 467 -31.39 0.43 -13.55
CA VAL A 467 -32.06 1.74 -13.68
C VAL A 467 -31.42 2.60 -14.77
N VAL A 468 -30.10 2.73 -14.78
CA VAL A 468 -29.37 3.49 -15.80
C VAL A 468 -29.63 2.90 -17.19
N LYS A 469 -29.57 1.57 -17.34
CA LYS A 469 -29.81 0.89 -18.61
C LYS A 469 -31.25 1.09 -19.10
N ALA A 470 -32.25 0.96 -18.23
CA ALA A 470 -33.65 1.20 -18.56
C ALA A 470 -33.92 2.65 -18.99
N ILE A 471 -33.28 3.62 -18.33
CA ILE A 471 -33.35 5.04 -18.68
C ILE A 471 -32.76 5.29 -20.08
N LEU A 472 -31.57 4.74 -20.37
CA LEU A 472 -30.90 4.92 -21.67
C LEU A 472 -31.71 4.27 -22.79
N GLN A 473 -32.27 3.09 -22.55
CA GLN A 473 -33.13 2.39 -23.52
C GLN A 473 -34.40 3.19 -23.83
N LEU A 474 -35.02 3.82 -22.82
CA LEU A 474 -36.19 4.68 -23.01
C LEU A 474 -35.88 5.95 -23.80
N SER A 475 -34.74 6.58 -23.49
CA SER A 475 -34.34 7.85 -24.08
C SER A 475 -33.61 7.71 -25.43
N GLY A 476 -33.29 6.48 -25.85
CA GLY A 476 -32.54 6.20 -27.07
C GLY A 476 -31.04 6.53 -26.95
N GLY A 477 -30.50 6.54 -25.73
CA GLY A 477 -29.07 6.71 -25.46
C GLY A 477 -28.27 5.41 -25.67
N ASP A 478 -26.94 5.48 -25.46
CA ASP A 478 -26.05 4.31 -25.54
C ASP A 478 -26.27 3.36 -24.35
N GLU A 479 -27.08 2.32 -24.54
CA GLU A 479 -27.37 1.27 -23.56
C GLU A 479 -26.28 0.18 -23.45
N SER A 480 -25.13 0.36 -24.11
CA SER A 480 -24.04 -0.61 -24.06
C SER A 480 -23.57 -0.84 -22.61
N ASN A 481 -23.24 -2.09 -22.29
CA ASN A 481 -22.76 -2.45 -20.96
C ASN A 481 -21.53 -1.64 -20.53
N LYS A 482 -20.69 -1.23 -21.51
CA LYS A 482 -19.54 -0.35 -21.28
C LYS A 482 -19.96 1.04 -20.80
N ASN A 483 -20.93 1.68 -21.46
CA ASN A 483 -21.42 2.99 -21.06
C ASN A 483 -22.15 2.95 -19.72
N VAL A 484 -23.05 1.97 -19.53
CA VAL A 484 -23.76 1.76 -18.26
C VAL A 484 -22.76 1.58 -17.11
N THR A 485 -21.71 0.79 -17.30
CA THR A 485 -20.66 0.60 -16.29
C THR A 485 -19.99 1.91 -15.89
N ARG A 486 -19.66 2.77 -16.87
CA ARG A 486 -19.02 4.07 -16.64
C ARG A 486 -19.95 5.02 -15.89
N LEU A 487 -21.22 5.08 -16.27
CA LEU A 487 -22.23 5.91 -15.61
C LEU A 487 -22.51 5.46 -14.18
N VAL A 488 -22.58 4.15 -13.93
CA VAL A 488 -22.74 3.60 -12.57
C VAL A 488 -21.52 3.92 -11.71
N LEU A 489 -20.30 3.84 -12.26
CA LEU A 489 -19.11 4.22 -11.52
C LEU A 489 -19.19 5.70 -11.08
N VAL A 490 -19.62 6.61 -11.96
CA VAL A 490 -19.85 8.03 -11.59
C VAL A 490 -20.97 8.18 -10.56
N LEU A 491 -22.07 7.44 -10.74
CA LEU A 491 -23.24 7.46 -9.88
C LEU A 491 -22.87 7.14 -8.42
N GLU A 492 -22.06 6.11 -8.20
CA GLU A 492 -21.64 5.70 -6.86
C GLU A 492 -20.74 6.73 -6.16
N GLN A 493 -19.96 7.48 -6.93
CA GLN A 493 -19.16 8.58 -6.39
C GLN A 493 -20.07 9.76 -5.96
N ILE A 494 -21.07 10.12 -6.77
CA ILE A 494 -22.06 11.15 -6.42
C ILE A 494 -22.92 10.72 -5.22
N MET A 495 -23.25 9.42 -5.14
CA MET A 495 -24.01 8.84 -4.04
C MET A 495 -23.23 8.83 -2.72
N GLY A 496 -21.91 8.97 -2.76
CA GLY A 496 -21.03 8.94 -1.60
C GLY A 496 -20.72 7.53 -1.08
N THR A 497 -21.05 6.48 -1.85
CA THR A 497 -20.67 5.10 -1.48
C THR A 497 -19.28 4.73 -1.97
N GLY A 498 -18.75 5.37 -3.01
CA GLY A 498 -17.35 5.26 -3.43
C GLY A 498 -16.94 3.90 -4.01
N GLY A 499 -17.89 3.07 -4.44
CA GLY A 499 -17.61 1.70 -4.89
C GLY A 499 -16.76 1.62 -6.17
N GLY A 500 -16.31 0.41 -6.45
CA GLY A 500 -15.48 0.07 -7.62
C GLY A 500 -16.30 -0.23 -8.87
N TRP A 501 -15.66 -0.89 -9.84
CA TRP A 501 -16.32 -1.25 -11.11
C TRP A 501 -16.80 -2.71 -11.19
N GLN A 502 -16.44 -3.56 -10.23
CA GLN A 502 -16.66 -5.01 -10.37
C GLN A 502 -18.14 -5.41 -10.29
N ASP A 503 -18.95 -4.70 -9.51
CA ASP A 503 -20.31 -5.13 -9.15
C ASP A 503 -21.25 -4.99 -10.35
N GLN A 504 -21.26 -3.81 -10.97
CA GLN A 504 -22.03 -3.52 -12.17
C GLN A 504 -21.58 -4.37 -13.36
N ILE A 505 -20.27 -4.60 -13.55
CA ILE A 505 -19.78 -5.53 -14.57
C ILE A 505 -20.27 -6.94 -14.25
N GLY A 506 -20.18 -7.34 -12.98
CA GLY A 506 -20.62 -8.60 -12.44
C GLY A 506 -22.05 -8.97 -12.85
N GLY A 507 -22.98 -8.02 -12.75
CA GLY A 507 -24.38 -8.22 -13.15
C GLY A 507 -24.69 -7.95 -14.61
N LEU A 508 -23.99 -7.05 -15.30
CA LEU A 508 -24.28 -6.69 -16.70
C LEU A 508 -23.79 -7.72 -17.72
N TYR A 509 -22.68 -8.41 -17.42
CA TYR A 509 -22.09 -9.40 -18.31
C TYR A 509 -22.38 -10.81 -17.78
N PRO A 510 -22.95 -11.71 -18.60
CA PRO A 510 -23.26 -13.08 -18.19
C PRO A 510 -22.00 -13.93 -17.96
N GLY A 511 -22.19 -15.09 -17.36
CA GLY A 511 -21.19 -16.13 -17.21
C GLY A 511 -20.04 -15.78 -16.28
N ILE A 512 -18.97 -16.57 -16.40
CA ILE A 512 -17.70 -16.32 -15.75
C ILE A 512 -16.89 -15.36 -16.62
N LYS A 513 -16.25 -14.38 -16.00
CA LYS A 513 -15.52 -13.34 -16.71
C LYS A 513 -14.32 -12.86 -15.91
N PHE A 514 -13.28 -12.51 -16.66
CA PHE A 514 -12.09 -11.89 -16.16
C PHE A 514 -12.04 -10.45 -16.65
N THR A 515 -12.01 -9.49 -15.73
CA THR A 515 -11.98 -8.07 -16.07
C THR A 515 -10.65 -7.46 -15.67
N THR A 516 -10.03 -6.76 -16.61
CA THR A 516 -8.79 -6.00 -16.38
C THR A 516 -9.07 -4.51 -16.54
N SER A 517 -8.57 -3.69 -15.61
CA SER A 517 -8.51 -2.24 -15.76
C SER A 517 -7.15 -1.78 -16.26
N PHE A 518 -7.16 -0.78 -17.13
CA PHE A 518 -5.98 -0.05 -17.56
C PHE A 518 -6.09 1.36 -16.97
N PRO A 519 -5.18 1.73 -16.04
CA PRO A 519 -5.24 3.02 -15.33
C PRO A 519 -5.06 4.20 -16.28
N GLY A 520 -5.55 5.36 -15.86
CA GLY A 520 -5.47 6.62 -16.61
C GLY A 520 -6.82 7.31 -16.77
N THR A 521 -6.78 8.42 -17.52
CA THR A 521 -7.94 9.25 -17.87
C THR A 521 -8.02 9.28 -19.39
N PRO A 522 -8.84 8.41 -20.04
CA PRO A 522 -9.92 7.60 -19.48
C PRO A 522 -9.46 6.32 -18.79
N LEU A 523 -10.20 5.89 -17.76
CA LEU A 523 -10.11 4.55 -17.22
C LEU A 523 -10.68 3.57 -18.27
N ARG A 524 -9.89 2.59 -18.71
CA ARG A 524 -10.34 1.60 -19.68
C ARG A 524 -10.53 0.26 -19.00
N LEU A 525 -11.69 -0.36 -19.24
CA LEU A 525 -12.04 -1.67 -18.71
C LEU A 525 -12.14 -2.66 -19.87
N GLN A 526 -11.48 -3.79 -19.75
CA GLN A 526 -11.56 -4.90 -20.69
C GLN A 526 -12.19 -6.09 -19.98
N VAL A 527 -13.40 -6.46 -20.42
CA VAL A 527 -14.11 -7.64 -19.91
C VAL A 527 -13.87 -8.79 -20.87
N ILE A 528 -13.29 -9.87 -20.37
CA ILE A 528 -12.98 -11.08 -21.12
C ILE A 528 -13.91 -12.19 -20.60
N PRO A 529 -14.94 -12.60 -21.36
CA PRO A 529 -15.75 -13.76 -20.98
C PRO A 529 -14.88 -15.02 -21.03
N LEU A 530 -15.02 -15.89 -20.02
CA LEU A 530 -14.31 -17.16 -19.96
C LEU A 530 -15.26 -18.28 -20.40
N LEU A 531 -15.01 -18.82 -21.59
CA LEU A 531 -15.74 -19.95 -22.13
C LEU A 531 -15.10 -21.25 -21.62
N THR A 532 -15.54 -21.69 -20.44
CA THR A 532 -15.10 -22.94 -19.83
C THR A 532 -15.84 -24.14 -20.44
N SER A 533 -15.26 -25.33 -20.31
CA SER A 533 -15.92 -26.55 -20.78
C SER A 533 -17.19 -26.83 -19.96
N PRO A 534 -18.24 -27.45 -20.55
CA PRO A 534 -19.44 -27.82 -19.82
C PRO A 534 -19.18 -28.71 -18.60
N GLN A 535 -18.11 -29.52 -18.66
CA GLN A 535 -17.66 -30.38 -17.56
C GLN A 535 -17.19 -29.56 -16.36
N VAL A 536 -16.36 -28.53 -16.59
CA VAL A 536 -15.89 -27.62 -15.53
C VAL A 536 -17.04 -26.84 -14.92
N VAL A 537 -17.99 -26.37 -15.74
CA VAL A 537 -19.20 -25.69 -15.25
C VAL A 537 -20.03 -26.62 -14.37
N GLN A 538 -20.24 -27.86 -14.81
CA GLN A 538 -20.99 -28.85 -14.05
C GLN A 538 -20.30 -29.19 -12.72
N GLU A 539 -18.98 -29.39 -12.74
CA GLU A 539 -18.19 -29.68 -11.56
C GLU A 539 -18.23 -28.51 -10.55
N LEU A 540 -18.07 -27.28 -11.03
CA LEU A 540 -18.19 -26.08 -10.22
C LEU A 540 -19.58 -25.98 -9.55
N GLN A 541 -20.66 -26.19 -10.31
CA GLN A 541 -22.02 -26.15 -9.77
C GLN A 541 -22.30 -27.27 -8.76
N GLN A 542 -21.64 -28.42 -8.88
CA GLN A 542 -21.78 -29.54 -7.93
C GLN A 542 -20.97 -29.33 -6.64
N ARG A 543 -19.84 -28.62 -6.71
CA ARG A 543 -18.90 -28.48 -5.59
C ARG A 543 -19.01 -27.15 -4.83
N LEU A 544 -19.44 -26.08 -5.49
CA LEU A 544 -19.51 -24.73 -4.91
C LEU A 544 -20.86 -24.48 -4.24
N LEU A 545 -20.82 -24.19 -2.95
CA LEU A 545 -21.99 -23.78 -2.17
C LEU A 545 -22.00 -22.26 -2.00
N VAL A 546 -23.17 -21.65 -2.24
CA VAL A 546 -23.44 -20.24 -2.02
C VAL A 546 -24.29 -20.11 -0.77
N VAL A 547 -23.68 -19.63 0.32
CA VAL A 547 -24.25 -19.69 1.67
C VAL A 547 -24.44 -18.29 2.23
N PHE A 548 -25.66 -17.93 2.61
CA PHE A 548 -25.91 -16.70 3.35
C PHE A 548 -25.69 -16.95 4.85
N THR A 549 -24.84 -16.13 5.46
CA THR A 549 -24.40 -16.32 6.86
C THR A 549 -25.42 -15.86 7.89
N GLY A 550 -26.48 -15.16 7.47
CA GLY A 550 -27.49 -14.55 8.37
C GLY A 550 -27.09 -13.17 8.91
N GLN A 551 -25.83 -12.77 8.75
CA GLN A 551 -25.31 -11.46 9.15
C GLN A 551 -25.24 -10.51 7.96
N VAL A 552 -25.38 -9.21 8.19
CA VAL A 552 -25.29 -8.16 7.16
C VAL A 552 -24.40 -7.04 7.65
N ARG A 553 -23.49 -6.54 6.80
CA ARG A 553 -22.63 -5.39 7.09
C ARG A 553 -22.64 -4.40 5.92
N LEU A 554 -22.69 -3.12 6.25
CA LEU A 554 -22.61 -2.06 5.24
C LEU A 554 -21.14 -1.84 4.81
N ALA A 555 -20.89 -1.90 3.49
CA ALA A 555 -19.54 -1.84 2.91
C ALA A 555 -18.85 -0.45 3.04
N HIS A 556 -19.62 0.64 3.14
CA HIS A 556 -19.07 2.01 3.03
C HIS A 556 -18.01 2.35 4.09
N GLN A 557 -18.17 1.86 5.33
CA GLN A 557 -17.21 2.11 6.40
C GLN A 557 -15.87 1.39 6.19
N VAL A 558 -15.92 0.20 5.58
CA VAL A 558 -14.72 -0.60 5.25
C VAL A 558 -13.94 0.08 4.13
N LEU A 559 -14.67 0.48 3.09
CA LEU A 559 -14.11 1.15 1.94
C LEU A 559 -13.29 2.38 2.33
N GLN A 560 -13.83 3.26 3.18
CA GLN A 560 -13.14 4.47 3.60
C GLN A 560 -11.78 4.15 4.28
N LYS A 561 -11.74 3.15 5.16
CA LYS A 561 -10.50 2.74 5.85
C LYS A 561 -9.46 2.20 4.87
N VAL A 562 -9.87 1.33 3.95
CA VAL A 562 -8.99 0.73 2.94
C VAL A 562 -8.45 1.81 1.98
N VAL A 563 -9.31 2.72 1.54
CA VAL A 563 -8.92 3.86 0.67
C VAL A 563 -7.95 4.79 1.39
N THR A 564 -8.18 5.13 2.66
CA THR A 564 -7.25 5.94 3.47
C THR A 564 -5.88 5.27 3.57
N ARG A 565 -5.81 3.98 3.93
CA ARG A 565 -4.54 3.24 4.00
C ARG A 565 -3.82 3.19 2.64
N TYR A 566 -4.56 3.07 1.54
CA TYR A 566 -4.00 3.18 0.18
C TYR A 566 -3.45 4.58 -0.10
N LEU A 567 -4.23 5.62 0.21
CA LEU A 567 -3.83 7.04 0.12
C LEU A 567 -2.78 7.44 1.15
N GLN A 568 -2.39 6.56 2.07
CA GLN A 568 -1.22 6.69 2.92
C GLN A 568 0.00 5.96 2.33
N ARG A 569 -0.16 5.07 1.33
CA ARG A 569 0.90 4.15 0.85
C ARG A 569 1.34 3.16 1.94
N ASP A 570 0.37 2.63 2.69
CA ASP A 570 0.62 1.45 3.52
C ASP A 570 1.19 0.32 2.65
N ASN A 571 2.40 -0.12 3.00
CA ASN A 571 3.16 -1.08 2.21
C ASN A 571 2.51 -2.47 2.22
N LEU A 572 1.97 -2.89 3.37
CA LEU A 572 1.28 -4.18 3.49
C LEU A 572 0.04 -4.16 2.60
N LEU A 573 -0.80 -3.13 2.72
CA LEU A 573 -2.00 -2.99 1.91
C LEU A 573 -1.69 -2.99 0.41
N ILE A 574 -0.71 -2.22 -0.02
CA ILE A 574 -0.32 -2.17 -1.44
C ILE A 574 0.13 -3.55 -1.91
N SER A 575 0.94 -4.27 -1.12
CA SER A 575 1.39 -5.62 -1.43
C SER A 575 0.20 -6.59 -1.56
N SER A 576 -0.74 -6.54 -0.63
CA SER A 576 -1.91 -7.43 -0.63
C SER A 576 -2.80 -7.21 -1.85
N ILE A 577 -3.06 -5.95 -2.27
CA ILE A 577 -3.85 -5.69 -3.49
C ILE A 577 -3.09 -6.08 -4.77
N LYS A 578 -1.76 -5.91 -4.83
CA LYS A 578 -0.96 -6.45 -5.94
C LYS A 578 -1.11 -7.97 -6.03
N ARG A 579 -0.99 -8.66 -4.89
CA ARG A 579 -1.12 -10.11 -4.82
C ARG A 579 -2.51 -10.57 -5.23
N LEU A 580 -3.58 -9.88 -4.83
CA LEU A 580 -4.95 -10.15 -5.29
C LEU A 580 -5.09 -10.03 -6.82
N THR A 581 -4.40 -9.07 -7.43
CA THR A 581 -4.37 -8.88 -8.88
C THR A 581 -3.64 -10.02 -9.60
N GLU A 582 -2.53 -10.49 -9.03
CA GLU A 582 -1.78 -11.66 -9.54
C GLU A 582 -2.59 -12.94 -9.41
N LEU A 583 -3.21 -13.17 -8.25
CA LEU A 583 -4.09 -14.31 -7.99
C LEU A 583 -5.31 -14.33 -8.92
N ALA A 584 -5.85 -13.17 -9.30
CA ALA A 584 -6.92 -13.11 -10.29
C ALA A 584 -6.48 -13.61 -11.67
N LYS A 585 -5.23 -13.34 -12.07
CA LYS A 585 -4.66 -13.85 -13.33
C LYS A 585 -4.43 -15.36 -13.25
N ALA A 586 -3.83 -15.83 -12.14
CA ALA A 586 -3.65 -17.26 -11.89
C ALA A 586 -4.99 -18.00 -11.87
N GLY A 587 -6.01 -17.48 -11.17
CA GLY A 587 -7.33 -18.10 -11.09
C GLY A 587 -8.02 -18.20 -12.45
N ARG A 588 -7.78 -17.25 -13.36
CA ARG A 588 -8.23 -17.37 -14.75
C ARG A 588 -7.55 -18.55 -15.46
N GLU A 589 -6.24 -18.70 -15.30
CA GLU A 589 -5.46 -19.77 -15.95
C GLU A 589 -5.86 -21.15 -15.42
N GLU A 590 -6.04 -21.29 -14.10
CA GLU A 590 -6.46 -22.54 -13.46
C GLU A 590 -7.88 -22.94 -13.87
N LEU A 591 -8.83 -21.99 -13.87
CA LEU A 591 -10.20 -22.26 -14.29
C LEU A 591 -10.27 -22.66 -15.78
N MET A 592 -9.46 -22.04 -16.64
CA MET A 592 -9.38 -22.40 -18.06
C MET A 592 -8.73 -23.77 -18.28
N SER A 593 -7.86 -24.20 -17.37
CA SER A 593 -7.23 -25.52 -17.38
C SER A 593 -8.10 -26.62 -16.75
N GLY A 594 -9.18 -26.24 -16.05
CA GLY A 594 -10.10 -27.15 -15.36
C GLY A 594 -9.65 -27.56 -13.95
N ASN A 595 -8.66 -26.87 -13.37
CA ASN A 595 -8.11 -27.15 -12.04
C ASN A 595 -8.95 -26.44 -10.96
N ILE A 596 -10.09 -27.02 -10.59
CA ILE A 596 -11.00 -26.42 -9.59
C ILE A 596 -10.41 -26.41 -8.18
N ASP A 597 -9.56 -27.39 -7.85
CA ASP A 597 -8.89 -27.44 -6.53
C ASP A 597 -7.98 -26.24 -6.30
N GLU A 598 -7.17 -25.90 -7.30
CA GLU A 598 -6.28 -24.73 -7.28
C GLU A 598 -7.06 -23.42 -7.22
N LEU A 599 -8.24 -23.34 -7.86
CA LEU A 599 -9.14 -22.20 -7.68
C LEU A 599 -9.58 -22.04 -6.21
N GLY A 600 -9.79 -23.15 -5.50
CA GLY A 600 -10.08 -23.17 -4.07
C GLY A 600 -8.94 -22.57 -3.24
N GLU A 601 -7.71 -23.02 -3.47
CA GLU A 601 -6.54 -22.49 -2.79
C GLU A 601 -6.37 -20.98 -3.04
N ILE A 602 -6.61 -20.54 -4.28
CA ILE A 602 -6.61 -19.12 -4.64
C ILE A 602 -7.70 -18.34 -3.88
N MET A 603 -8.90 -18.89 -3.72
CA MET A 603 -9.97 -18.28 -2.94
C MET A 603 -9.59 -18.16 -1.46
N ALA A 604 -8.96 -19.19 -0.88
CA ALA A 604 -8.49 -19.18 0.50
C ALA A 604 -7.37 -18.15 0.72
N GLU A 605 -6.41 -18.05 -0.20
CA GLU A 605 -5.38 -17.01 -0.15
C GLU A 605 -5.99 -15.61 -0.28
N ALA A 606 -6.94 -15.43 -1.21
CA ALA A 606 -7.66 -14.17 -1.36
C ALA A 606 -8.42 -13.77 -0.09
N TRP A 607 -9.00 -14.73 0.64
CA TRP A 607 -9.66 -14.49 1.92
C TRP A 607 -8.67 -14.00 2.98
N ARG A 608 -7.52 -14.66 3.11
CA ARG A 608 -6.44 -14.25 4.02
C ARG A 608 -5.98 -12.82 3.72
N LEU A 609 -5.83 -12.47 2.44
CA LEU A 609 -5.46 -11.12 2.02
C LEU A 609 -6.56 -10.09 2.34
N HIS A 610 -7.84 -10.44 2.20
CA HIS A 610 -8.94 -9.56 2.61
C HIS A 610 -8.88 -9.23 4.12
N GLN A 611 -8.50 -10.20 4.96
CA GLN A 611 -8.29 -9.99 6.39
C GLN A 611 -7.11 -9.06 6.70
N GLU A 612 -6.07 -9.02 5.86
CA GLU A 612 -4.98 -8.03 5.96
C GLU A 612 -5.44 -6.60 5.58
N LEU A 613 -6.39 -6.50 4.65
CA LEU A 613 -6.95 -5.22 4.19
C LEU A 613 -7.90 -4.61 5.25
N ASP A 614 -8.84 -5.42 5.75
CA ASP A 614 -9.73 -5.06 6.85
C ASP A 614 -9.83 -6.24 7.84
N PRO A 615 -9.21 -6.16 9.02
CA PRO A 615 -9.34 -7.19 10.05
C PRO A 615 -10.80 -7.43 10.49
N PHE A 616 -11.67 -6.44 10.33
CA PHE A 616 -13.10 -6.56 10.67
C PHE A 616 -13.93 -7.20 9.55
N CYS A 617 -13.31 -7.60 8.43
CA CYS A 617 -14.00 -8.33 7.37
C CYS A 617 -14.37 -9.75 7.80
N SER A 618 -13.80 -10.26 8.90
CA SER A 618 -14.27 -11.48 9.58
C SER A 618 -14.73 -11.17 11.00
N ASN A 619 -15.34 -12.16 11.63
CA ASN A 619 -15.72 -12.15 13.04
C ASN A 619 -15.73 -13.59 13.56
N GLU A 620 -15.84 -13.76 14.87
CA GLU A 620 -15.82 -15.08 15.53
C GLU A 620 -16.84 -16.06 14.94
N TYR A 621 -18.03 -15.60 14.56
CA TYR A 621 -19.04 -16.45 13.94
C TYR A 621 -18.61 -16.96 12.55
N VAL A 622 -18.06 -16.06 11.70
CA VAL A 622 -17.55 -16.42 10.38
C VAL A 622 -16.32 -17.33 10.48
N ASP A 623 -15.41 -17.04 11.40
CA ASP A 623 -14.20 -17.83 11.63
C ASP A 623 -14.55 -19.25 12.08
N ASN A 624 -15.52 -19.39 12.99
CA ASN A 624 -16.03 -20.70 13.42
C ASN A 624 -16.74 -21.45 12.29
N LEU A 625 -17.51 -20.76 11.44
CA LEU A 625 -18.16 -21.35 10.27
C LEU A 625 -17.12 -21.89 9.28
N PHE A 626 -16.08 -21.12 9.00
CA PHE A 626 -15.02 -21.54 8.07
C PHE A 626 -14.16 -22.65 8.65
N ALA A 627 -13.79 -22.59 9.93
CA ALA A 627 -13.09 -23.67 10.61
C ALA A 627 -13.88 -24.99 10.59
N PHE A 628 -15.22 -24.93 10.69
CA PHE A 628 -16.08 -26.09 10.57
C PHE A 628 -16.11 -26.66 9.15
N CYS A 629 -16.13 -25.80 8.13
CA CYS A 629 -16.18 -26.21 6.72
C CYS A 629 -14.82 -26.65 6.15
N ASP A 630 -13.71 -26.20 6.73
CA ASP A 630 -12.33 -26.42 6.27
C ASP A 630 -12.00 -27.89 5.89
N PRO A 631 -12.37 -28.92 6.69
CA PRO A 631 -12.08 -30.31 6.32
C PRO A 631 -12.70 -30.77 4.99
N PHE A 632 -13.83 -30.15 4.60
CA PHE A 632 -14.61 -30.50 3.43
C PHE A 632 -14.29 -29.62 2.21
N CYS A 633 -13.68 -28.46 2.42
CA CYS A 633 -13.38 -27.45 1.39
C CYS A 633 -11.94 -27.55 0.85
N CYS A 634 -11.74 -27.20 -0.41
CA CYS A 634 -10.44 -26.76 -0.92
C CYS A 634 -10.27 -25.24 -0.80
N GLY A 635 -11.36 -24.49 -0.62
CA GLY A 635 -11.28 -23.05 -0.41
C GLY A 635 -12.60 -22.43 0.00
N TYR A 636 -12.52 -21.28 0.65
CA TYR A 636 -13.69 -20.51 1.06
C TYR A 636 -13.36 -19.03 1.19
N LYS A 637 -14.39 -18.19 1.08
CA LYS A 637 -14.31 -16.75 1.33
C LYS A 637 -15.69 -16.13 1.51
N LEU A 638 -15.76 -14.97 2.17
CA LEU A 638 -16.93 -14.09 2.03
C LEU A 638 -16.88 -13.33 0.69
N VAL A 639 -18.06 -13.00 0.18
CA VAL A 639 -18.27 -12.20 -1.03
C VAL A 639 -18.41 -10.72 -0.66
N GLY A 640 -17.79 -9.84 -1.43
CA GLY A 640 -17.83 -8.39 -1.18
C GLY A 640 -16.96 -7.94 0.02
N ALA A 641 -17.41 -6.91 0.74
CA ALA A 641 -16.62 -6.22 1.76
C ALA A 641 -16.42 -7.01 3.08
N GLY A 642 -17.12 -8.13 3.28
CA GLY A 642 -17.02 -8.99 4.46
C GLY A 642 -17.81 -8.49 5.69
N GLY A 643 -17.60 -9.19 6.82
CA GLY A 643 -18.25 -9.00 8.12
C GLY A 643 -19.66 -9.60 8.21
N GLY A 644 -20.02 -10.43 7.24
CA GLY A 644 -21.32 -11.05 7.05
C GLY A 644 -21.62 -11.23 5.57
N GLY A 645 -22.90 -11.49 5.24
CA GLY A 645 -23.37 -11.63 3.86
C GLY A 645 -23.22 -13.05 3.35
N PHE A 646 -22.92 -13.18 2.07
CA PHE A 646 -22.74 -14.47 1.41
C PHE A 646 -21.30 -14.97 1.52
N ALA A 647 -21.15 -16.28 1.71
CA ALA A 647 -19.92 -17.03 1.64
C ALA A 647 -19.95 -17.95 0.42
N LEU A 648 -18.79 -18.12 -0.19
CA LEU A 648 -18.50 -19.17 -1.17
C LEU A 648 -17.72 -20.26 -0.47
N LEU A 649 -18.21 -21.49 -0.52
CA LEU A 649 -17.54 -22.67 0.01
C LEU A 649 -17.32 -23.65 -1.14
N LEU A 650 -16.07 -23.86 -1.55
CA LEU A 650 -15.73 -24.79 -2.61
C LEU A 650 -15.31 -26.13 -2.00
N ALA A 651 -16.18 -27.13 -2.09
CA ALA A 651 -15.93 -28.46 -1.54
C ALA A 651 -14.87 -29.22 -2.35
N LYS A 652 -14.15 -30.16 -1.73
CA LYS A 652 -13.16 -31.04 -2.39
C LYS A 652 -13.76 -31.97 -3.43
N THR A 653 -14.99 -32.43 -3.20
CA THR A 653 -15.73 -33.35 -4.07
C THR A 653 -17.22 -33.02 -4.00
N ARG A 654 -18.01 -33.61 -4.90
CA ARG A 654 -19.47 -33.51 -4.85
C ARG A 654 -20.02 -34.12 -3.56
N GLU A 655 -19.47 -35.26 -3.13
CA GLU A 655 -19.88 -35.95 -1.91
C GLU A 655 -19.62 -35.09 -0.68
N SER A 656 -18.47 -34.40 -0.64
CA SER A 656 -18.15 -33.42 0.41
C SER A 656 -19.12 -32.24 0.41
N ALA A 657 -19.56 -31.76 -0.75
CA ALA A 657 -20.54 -30.68 -0.85
C ALA A 657 -21.91 -31.12 -0.31
N ASP A 658 -22.36 -32.33 -0.66
CA ASP A 658 -23.63 -32.90 -0.21
C ASP A 658 -23.63 -33.17 1.30
N GLU A 659 -22.50 -33.66 1.84
CA GLU A 659 -22.32 -33.85 3.29
C GLU A 659 -22.29 -32.53 4.04
N MET A 660 -21.51 -31.55 3.56
CA MET A 660 -21.45 -30.21 4.17
C MET A 660 -22.81 -29.53 4.16
N ARG A 661 -23.58 -29.64 3.07
CA ARG A 661 -24.94 -29.12 2.96
C ARG A 661 -25.86 -29.72 4.03
N ARG A 662 -25.75 -31.03 4.30
CA ARG A 662 -26.52 -31.70 5.35
C ARG A 662 -26.09 -31.24 6.74
N LEU A 663 -24.79 -31.20 7.01
CA LEU A 663 -24.25 -30.84 8.32
C LEU A 663 -24.54 -29.39 8.70
N LEU A 664 -24.41 -28.44 7.77
CA LEU A 664 -24.69 -27.02 8.01
C LEU A 664 -26.14 -26.74 8.41
N VAL A 665 -27.09 -27.60 7.99
CA VAL A 665 -28.51 -27.49 8.38
C VAL A 665 -28.78 -28.14 9.74
N LEU A 666 -28.02 -29.19 10.10
CA LEU A 666 -28.24 -29.96 11.34
C LEU A 666 -27.59 -29.31 12.57
N VAL A 667 -26.46 -28.61 12.40
CA VAL A 667 -25.73 -28.01 13.51
C VAL A 667 -26.47 -26.78 14.02
N SER A 668 -26.95 -26.85 15.26
CA SER A 668 -27.77 -25.80 15.90
C SER A 668 -27.04 -24.46 16.10
N GLY A 669 -25.71 -24.43 15.94
CA GLY A 669 -24.88 -23.25 16.12
C GLY A 669 -24.76 -22.33 14.88
N PHE A 670 -25.18 -22.79 13.70
CA PHE A 670 -25.06 -22.02 12.45
C PHE A 670 -26.45 -21.69 11.89
N HIS A 671 -26.79 -20.41 11.82
CA HIS A 671 -28.03 -19.92 11.20
C HIS A 671 -27.78 -19.54 9.75
N VAL A 672 -27.39 -20.52 8.93
CA VAL A 672 -27.04 -20.31 7.53
C VAL A 672 -28.18 -20.69 6.59
N HIS A 673 -28.27 -20.00 5.46
CA HIS A 673 -29.21 -20.35 4.39
C HIS A 673 -28.43 -20.67 3.10
N ILE A 674 -28.55 -21.91 2.63
CA ILE A 674 -27.85 -22.37 1.42
C ILE A 674 -28.76 -22.15 0.22
N TYR A 675 -28.29 -21.37 -0.76
CA TYR A 675 -29.05 -21.08 -1.97
C TYR A 675 -28.74 -22.09 -3.07
N ASN A 676 -29.78 -22.50 -3.78
CA ASN A 676 -29.62 -23.11 -5.09
C ASN A 676 -29.29 -22.01 -6.08
N TRP A 677 -28.26 -22.21 -6.88
CA TRP A 677 -27.73 -21.22 -7.79
C TRP A 677 -27.31 -21.87 -9.11
N GLU A 678 -27.33 -21.09 -10.18
CA GLU A 678 -26.86 -21.51 -11.50
C GLU A 678 -26.09 -20.36 -12.16
N ILE A 679 -25.15 -20.70 -13.04
CA ILE A 679 -24.44 -19.68 -13.83
C ILE A 679 -25.44 -19.02 -14.78
N PHE A 680 -25.56 -17.70 -14.71
CA PHE A 680 -26.40 -16.97 -15.66
C PHE A 680 -25.69 -16.86 -17.00
N MET A 681 -26.12 -17.65 -17.98
CA MET A 681 -25.70 -17.53 -19.38
C MET A 681 -26.79 -16.79 -20.16
N GLN A 682 -26.40 -15.87 -21.02
CA GLN A 682 -27.35 -15.19 -21.91
C GLN A 682 -27.59 -16.11 -23.12
N ASN A 683 -28.85 -16.53 -23.30
CA ASN A 683 -29.28 -17.35 -24.44
C ASN A 683 -29.10 -16.63 -25.77
#